data_AF-A0A2E0HRN3-F1
#
_entry.id   AF-A0A2E0HRN3-F1
#
_cell.length_a   1.000
_cell.length_b   1.000
_cell.length_c   1.000
_cell.angle_alpha   90.00
_cell.angle_beta   90.00
_cell.angle_gamma   90.00
#
_symmetry.space_group_name_H-M   'P 1'
#
loop_
_entity.id
_entity.type
_entity.pdbx_description
1 polymer ?
#
loop_
_entity_poly.entity_id
_entity_poly.type
_entity_poly.pdbx_seq_one_letter_code
_entity_poly.pdbx_strand_id
1 'polypeptide(L)'
;MNKLNGINIFWKILIIFVALILIFGYFSNSELEPYASKSVDGFSDWLNYYRELKCEFSLFEITKSYIFEHEITLRNEPSGDIECFGKNFYIDYIREQKVEDGFDKFSPSKVILRISTNLHLDLIFQSAIWLIVFSFIPKNKSNEFKINRWTIFLSLALLYLHTYGEKEFYKTLSRDFSHLFFFREYNNSLVFSNYYLYTYLLSIFIMFYFLKNILESRAYNLVNYFPYLFLFYGTFASLNLNFFVIVLSFLGINKLLVSKPNFKFSIFYLFFFIIWMFNLENIDSNFDVDKIRGFANTSQTYFSLIFWSLVFYLVAIGTYYLVEISIDSIDLKLITNNLLITSSFLIFFGILSSLNQVFNFLSFYVFGLNKTGMNSITGVEGNAWRGLAPSAEGIGEFYAFVILFSVISFIVSNFDFKTHHYIMIFITLYGLYRANNAAAIISLTILLIITIIHKNILDKKLKTLVYLILIAILLIGAYSLLNNYSFEFLSGAIMYESVQASNIEYEFNLNQYNLSAAEEANYAFLLNLPKDQTNFSSSLQYLLNSYTYGNKIQNIPSVLSSISAASYFINRSEKWGIFISKYNPDVYELLFGYGPNQFPEYFLGHNNIYQDGLILPHSSILSYLLFFGIIGLGILFVVVGKFILVNKDNFYGIILLMFFLINFIKSDSLIYFPNLVLISILFNLIRFRLISKD
;
A
#
# COMPACT_ATOMS: atom_id res chain seq x y z
N MET A 1 -28.45 29.09 -14.11
CA MET A 1 -27.98 27.94 -13.30
C MET A 1 -26.49 27.62 -13.47
N ASN A 2 -25.93 27.52 -14.69
CA ASN A 2 -24.48 27.31 -14.88
C ASN A 2 -23.59 28.41 -14.26
N LYS A 3 -24.03 29.67 -14.25
CA LYS A 3 -23.34 30.78 -13.55
C LYS A 3 -23.23 30.60 -12.02
N LEU A 4 -24.26 30.05 -11.36
CA LEU A 4 -24.26 29.83 -9.91
C LEU A 4 -23.34 28.67 -9.49
N ASN A 5 -23.26 27.61 -10.30
CA ASN A 5 -22.28 26.54 -10.10
C ASN A 5 -20.84 27.01 -10.36
N GLY A 6 -20.63 27.86 -11.38
CA GLY A 6 -19.32 28.46 -11.66
C GLY A 6 -18.80 29.34 -10.52
N ILE A 7 -19.69 30.16 -9.91
CA ILE A 7 -19.34 31.01 -8.76
C ILE A 7 -18.95 30.15 -7.54
N ASN A 8 -19.68 29.05 -7.27
CA ASN A 8 -19.37 28.15 -6.14
C ASN A 8 -18.05 27.39 -6.36
N ILE A 9 -17.75 26.96 -7.60
CA ILE A 9 -16.47 26.33 -7.94
C ILE A 9 -15.32 27.34 -7.79
N PHE A 10 -15.49 28.57 -8.25
CA PHE A 10 -14.49 29.63 -8.10
C PHE A 10 -14.14 29.87 -6.63
N TRP A 11 -15.13 30.00 -5.73
CA TRP A 11 -14.87 30.14 -4.30
C TRP A 11 -14.14 28.95 -3.69
N LYS A 12 -14.47 27.72 -4.10
CA LYS A 12 -13.73 26.52 -3.63
C LYS A 12 -12.28 26.51 -4.11
N ILE A 13 -12.04 26.90 -5.37
CA ILE A 13 -10.68 27.02 -5.92
C ILE A 13 -9.91 28.12 -5.17
N LEU A 14 -10.55 29.25 -4.87
CA LEU A 14 -9.96 30.32 -4.07
C LEU A 14 -9.62 29.83 -2.66
N ILE A 15 -10.50 29.06 -2.01
CA ILE A 15 -10.23 28.46 -0.69
C ILE A 15 -9.05 27.49 -0.74
N ILE A 16 -8.94 26.65 -1.77
CA ILE A 16 -7.73 25.83 -1.98
C ILE A 16 -6.50 26.73 -2.09
N PHE A 17 -6.57 27.75 -2.94
CA PHE A 17 -5.42 28.61 -3.20
C PHE A 17 -4.97 29.33 -1.93
N VAL A 18 -5.91 29.84 -1.13
CA VAL A 18 -5.63 30.44 0.18
C VAL A 18 -5.08 29.41 1.16
N ALA A 19 -5.67 28.22 1.26
CA ALA A 19 -5.18 27.16 2.15
C ALA A 19 -3.77 26.71 1.77
N LEU A 20 -3.51 26.57 0.46
CA LEU A 20 -2.18 26.28 -0.07
C LEU A 20 -1.21 27.43 0.22
N ILE A 21 -1.58 28.69 0.03
CA ILE A 21 -0.73 29.83 0.38
C ILE A 21 -0.38 29.83 1.87
N LEU A 22 -1.36 29.56 2.75
CA LEU A 22 -1.11 29.51 4.19
C LEU A 22 -0.12 28.41 4.53
N ILE A 23 -0.24 27.23 3.93
CA ILE A 23 0.68 26.10 4.14
C ILE A 23 2.04 26.40 3.52
N PHE A 24 2.08 26.90 2.29
CA PHE A 24 3.32 27.25 1.59
C PHE A 24 4.07 28.40 2.26
N GLY A 25 3.36 29.32 2.93
CA GLY A 25 3.96 30.40 3.71
C GLY A 25 4.90 29.90 4.81
N TYR A 26 4.57 28.77 5.46
CA TYR A 26 5.46 28.15 6.43
C TYR A 26 6.72 27.56 5.81
N PHE A 27 6.64 27.07 4.57
CA PHE A 27 7.79 26.51 3.85
C PHE A 27 8.64 27.58 3.13
N SER A 28 8.23 28.86 3.16
CA SER A 28 8.83 29.94 2.35
C SER A 28 9.49 31.08 3.12
N ASN A 29 9.30 31.18 4.44
CA ASN A 29 9.74 32.34 5.20
C ASN A 29 10.82 31.96 6.21
N SER A 30 12.02 32.54 6.07
CA SER A 30 13.01 32.67 7.15
C SER A 30 13.09 34.10 7.68
N GLU A 31 13.58 34.23 8.90
CA GLU A 31 13.92 35.53 9.48
C GLU A 31 15.35 35.97 9.11
N LEU A 32 16.23 35.00 8.84
CA LEU A 32 17.63 35.22 8.47
C LEU A 32 17.85 35.17 6.97
N GLU A 33 18.82 35.92 6.46
CA GLU A 33 19.23 35.82 5.06
C GLU A 33 19.95 34.48 4.78
N PRO A 34 19.67 33.81 3.65
CA PRO A 34 20.28 32.53 3.32
C PRO A 34 21.78 32.65 3.02
N TYR A 35 22.51 31.53 3.15
CA TYR A 35 23.93 31.48 2.84
C TYR A 35 24.19 31.84 1.37
N ALA A 36 24.90 32.95 1.15
CA ALA A 36 25.24 33.42 -0.18
C ALA A 36 26.58 32.85 -0.66
N SER A 37 26.64 31.54 -0.92
CA SER A 37 27.81 30.96 -1.62
C SER A 37 27.82 31.38 -3.09
N LYS A 38 28.98 31.79 -3.61
CA LYS A 38 29.19 32.02 -5.05
C LYS A 38 30.14 31.00 -5.69
N SER A 39 30.65 30.02 -4.94
CA SER A 39 31.59 29.00 -5.43
C SER A 39 31.24 27.59 -4.95
N VAL A 40 31.63 26.59 -5.76
CA VAL A 40 31.43 25.15 -5.47
C VAL A 40 32.28 24.69 -4.28
N ASP A 41 33.42 25.34 -4.03
CA ASP A 41 34.32 25.03 -2.91
C ASP A 41 33.71 25.34 -1.53
N GLY A 42 32.63 26.13 -1.46
CA GLY A 42 31.94 26.48 -0.23
C GLY A 42 30.99 25.42 0.34
N PHE A 43 31.02 24.18 -0.16
CA PHE A 43 30.07 23.13 0.27
C PHE A 43 30.16 22.81 1.76
N SER A 44 31.38 22.69 2.30
CA SER A 44 31.58 22.41 3.72
C SER A 44 31.02 23.54 4.60
N ASP A 45 31.22 24.79 4.18
CA ASP A 45 30.72 25.96 4.89
C ASP A 45 29.20 26.04 4.82
N TRP A 46 28.61 25.79 3.65
CA TRP A 46 27.16 25.67 3.48
C TRP A 46 26.58 24.59 4.38
N LEU A 47 27.20 23.40 4.40
CA LEU A 47 26.75 22.27 5.21
C LEU A 47 26.79 22.61 6.71
N ASN A 48 27.88 23.21 7.18
CA ASN A 48 28.05 23.58 8.58
C ASN A 48 27.08 24.72 8.96
N TYR A 49 26.93 25.74 8.12
CA TYR A 49 26.03 26.86 8.35
C TYR A 49 24.59 26.41 8.63
N TYR A 50 24.03 25.56 7.77
CA TYR A 50 22.66 25.05 7.94
C TYR A 50 22.53 23.93 8.99
N ARG A 51 23.64 23.31 9.42
CA ARG A 51 23.66 22.37 10.55
C ARG A 51 23.68 23.08 11.90
N GLU A 52 24.37 24.21 11.98
CA GLU A 52 24.45 25.05 13.18
C GLU A 52 23.15 25.82 13.39
N LEU A 53 22.62 26.43 12.33
CA LEU A 53 21.38 27.22 12.36
C LEU A 53 20.16 26.35 12.06
N LYS A 54 19.88 25.41 12.97
CA LYS A 54 18.67 24.56 12.90
C LYS A 54 17.42 25.41 13.15
N CYS A 55 16.30 25.05 12.52
CA CYS A 55 15.00 25.70 12.71
C CYS A 55 14.95 27.18 12.28
N GLU A 56 15.90 27.63 11.45
CA GLU A 56 15.99 29.04 11.03
C GLU A 56 15.56 29.26 9.58
N PHE A 57 15.87 28.32 8.69
CA PHE A 57 15.71 28.51 7.25
C PHE A 57 14.60 27.67 6.67
N SER A 58 13.74 28.28 5.85
CA SER A 58 12.64 27.57 5.23
C SER A 58 13.10 26.65 4.11
N LEU A 59 12.29 25.64 3.78
CA LEU A 59 12.57 24.71 2.68
C LEU A 59 12.95 25.44 1.37
N PHE A 60 12.20 26.47 0.98
CA PHE A 60 12.44 27.14 -0.29
C PHE A 60 13.75 27.95 -0.30
N GLU A 61 14.15 28.56 0.82
CA GLU A 61 15.40 29.33 0.89
C GLU A 61 16.63 28.43 0.83
N ILE A 62 16.63 27.33 1.58
CA ILE A 62 17.77 26.40 1.59
C ILE A 62 17.93 25.77 0.21
N THR A 63 16.84 25.31 -0.39
CA THR A 63 16.88 24.70 -1.72
C THR A 63 17.29 25.70 -2.80
N LYS A 64 16.94 26.99 -2.67
CA LYS A 64 17.41 28.05 -3.57
C LYS A 64 18.90 28.37 -3.39
N SER A 65 19.44 28.24 -2.18
CA SER A 65 20.87 28.43 -1.91
C SER A 65 21.75 27.27 -2.40
N TYR A 66 21.14 26.12 -2.71
CA TYR A 66 21.85 24.91 -3.08
C TYR A 66 22.29 24.93 -4.55
N ILE A 67 23.61 25.03 -4.78
CA ILE A 67 24.22 25.13 -6.12
C ILE A 67 25.25 24.02 -6.40
N PHE A 68 25.32 22.99 -5.54
CA PHE A 68 26.36 21.96 -5.58
C PHE A 68 25.93 20.74 -6.41
N GLU A 69 26.93 19.98 -6.88
CA GLU A 69 26.70 18.82 -7.77
C GLU A 69 26.21 17.55 -7.06
N HIS A 70 26.08 17.55 -5.73
CA HIS A 70 25.57 16.39 -4.99
C HIS A 70 24.05 16.23 -5.16
N GLU A 71 23.56 14.98 -5.13
CA GLU A 71 22.11 14.73 -5.20
C GLU A 71 21.45 15.23 -3.92
N ILE A 72 20.55 16.22 -4.03
CA ILE A 72 19.75 16.68 -2.89
C ILE A 72 18.48 15.86 -2.77
N THR A 73 18.16 15.41 -1.56
CA THR A 73 16.90 14.75 -1.24
C THR A 73 16.27 15.37 -0.01
N LEU A 74 14.96 15.54 -0.07
CA LEU A 74 14.18 16.16 0.99
C LEU A 74 13.46 15.07 1.78
N ARG A 75 13.53 15.12 3.10
CA ARG A 75 12.80 14.22 4.00
C ARG A 75 12.00 15.00 5.01
N ASN A 76 10.86 14.44 5.38
CA ASN A 76 10.05 15.00 6.44
C ASN A 76 10.56 14.55 7.82
N GLU A 77 10.57 15.45 8.79
CA GLU A 77 10.97 15.21 10.17
C GLU A 77 9.87 15.72 11.12
N PRO A 78 8.91 14.85 11.51
CA PRO A 78 7.71 15.25 12.25
C PRO A 78 7.94 15.50 13.75
N SER A 79 9.16 15.30 14.23
CA SER A 79 9.59 15.50 15.62
C SER A 79 9.83 16.98 15.99
N GLY A 80 9.77 17.88 15.01
CA GLY A 80 10.07 19.28 15.22
C GLY A 80 9.01 20.07 16.00
N ASP A 81 9.47 21.12 16.67
CA ASP A 81 8.61 22.09 17.35
C ASP A 81 7.71 22.85 16.37
N ILE A 82 6.58 23.36 16.85
CA ILE A 82 5.62 24.15 16.06
C ILE A 82 6.30 25.34 15.38
N GLU A 83 7.24 26.00 16.07
CA GLU A 83 8.01 27.16 15.56
C GLU A 83 8.93 26.79 14.39
N CYS A 84 9.34 25.52 14.31
CA CYS A 84 10.21 24.98 13.29
C CYS A 84 9.47 24.47 12.06
N PHE A 85 8.14 24.52 12.05
CA PHE A 85 7.35 23.94 10.99
C PHE A 85 7.68 24.57 9.62
N GLY A 86 8.13 23.75 8.67
CA GLY A 86 8.54 24.16 7.33
C GLY A 86 10.01 24.58 7.18
N LYS A 87 10.79 24.53 8.27
CA LYS A 87 12.20 24.92 8.32
C LYS A 87 13.16 23.73 8.38
N ASN A 88 14.47 23.94 8.21
CA ASN A 88 15.47 22.89 8.37
C ASN A 88 15.48 22.31 9.78
N PHE A 89 15.46 20.99 9.86
CA PHE A 89 15.74 20.26 11.08
C PHE A 89 17.21 19.85 11.15
N TYR A 90 17.70 19.18 10.11
CA TYR A 90 19.07 18.70 10.03
C TYR A 90 19.47 18.43 8.57
N ILE A 91 20.79 18.43 8.31
CA ILE A 91 21.35 18.09 6.99
C ILE A 91 22.35 16.96 7.13
N ASP A 92 22.06 15.81 6.51
CA ASP A 92 23.03 14.72 6.36
C ASP A 92 23.77 14.84 5.03
N TYR A 93 25.04 14.42 5.05
CA TYR A 93 25.84 14.27 3.85
C TYR A 93 26.40 12.84 3.80
N ILE A 94 26.02 12.11 2.76
CA ILE A 94 26.49 10.77 2.46
C ILE A 94 27.48 10.90 1.32
N ARG A 95 28.73 10.50 1.57
CA ARG A 95 29.79 10.45 0.55
C ARG A 95 29.51 9.33 -0.44
N GLU A 96 30.17 9.38 -1.59
CA GLU A 96 30.13 8.30 -2.57
C GLU A 96 30.56 6.98 -1.92
N GLN A 97 29.74 5.96 -2.10
CA GLN A 97 29.99 4.61 -1.59
C GLN A 97 30.04 3.63 -2.76
N LYS A 98 30.94 2.65 -2.69
CA LYS A 98 30.91 1.53 -3.63
C LYS A 98 29.60 0.78 -3.47
N VAL A 99 28.92 0.51 -4.58
CA VAL A 99 27.74 -0.35 -4.60
C VAL A 99 28.23 -1.79 -4.39
N GLU A 100 27.71 -2.48 -3.37
CA GLU A 100 28.20 -3.81 -2.95
C GLU A 100 28.20 -4.85 -4.08
N ASP A 101 27.30 -4.71 -5.07
CA ASP A 101 27.15 -5.67 -6.19
C ASP A 101 27.86 -5.26 -7.49
N GLY A 102 28.63 -4.16 -7.49
CA GLY A 102 29.27 -3.63 -8.68
C GLY A 102 30.69 -3.21 -8.39
N PHE A 103 31.67 -4.05 -8.74
CA PHE A 103 33.09 -3.86 -8.42
C PHE A 103 33.69 -2.51 -8.90
N ASP A 104 32.99 -1.74 -9.75
CA ASP A 104 33.42 -0.42 -10.25
C ASP A 104 32.32 0.66 -10.27
N LYS A 105 31.16 0.46 -9.63
CA LYS A 105 30.08 1.48 -9.58
C LYS A 105 30.03 2.16 -8.21
N PHE A 106 30.11 3.48 -8.21
CA PHE A 106 29.92 4.31 -7.02
C PHE A 106 28.51 4.92 -7.04
N SER A 107 27.83 4.88 -5.89
CA SER A 107 26.64 5.69 -5.68
C SER A 107 27.04 7.17 -5.61
N PRO A 108 26.28 8.08 -6.24
CA PRO A 108 26.60 9.50 -6.20
C PRO A 108 26.51 10.02 -4.76
N SER A 109 27.31 11.04 -4.46
CA SER A 109 27.26 11.75 -3.19
C SER A 109 25.89 12.43 -3.02
N LYS A 110 25.36 12.37 -1.79
CA LYS A 110 23.97 12.70 -1.49
C LYS A 110 23.84 13.59 -0.27
N VAL A 111 23.06 14.65 -0.40
CA VAL A 111 22.64 15.53 0.69
C VAL A 111 21.21 15.19 1.06
N ILE A 112 20.95 14.91 2.33
CA ILE A 112 19.59 14.69 2.84
C ILE A 112 19.23 15.89 3.72
N LEU A 113 18.38 16.76 3.19
CA LEU A 113 17.80 17.88 3.92
C LEU A 113 16.52 17.41 4.61
N ARG A 114 16.54 17.37 5.94
CA ARG A 114 15.38 17.06 6.76
C ARG A 114 14.64 18.34 7.08
N ILE A 115 13.38 18.42 6.68
CA ILE A 115 12.49 19.54 6.94
C ILE A 115 11.59 19.19 8.11
N SER A 116 11.57 20.08 9.09
CA SER A 116 10.76 19.96 10.29
C SER A 116 9.28 20.09 9.95
N THR A 117 8.47 19.10 10.33
CA THR A 117 7.03 19.24 10.50
C THR A 117 6.65 18.94 11.94
N ASN A 118 5.35 19.02 12.23
CA ASN A 118 4.84 18.79 13.57
C ASN A 118 3.55 17.97 13.49
N LEU A 119 3.44 16.97 14.34
CA LEU A 119 2.30 16.03 14.35
C LEU A 119 0.93 16.72 14.41
N HIS A 120 0.76 17.74 15.25
CA HIS A 120 -0.54 18.42 15.38
C HIS A 120 -0.86 19.29 14.16
N LEU A 121 0.14 20.01 13.64
CA LEU A 121 -0.03 20.83 12.44
C LEU A 121 -0.28 19.96 11.21
N ASP A 122 0.44 18.86 11.06
CA ASP A 122 0.24 17.89 9.98
C ASP A 122 -1.18 17.34 10.00
N LEU A 123 -1.66 16.92 11.17
CA LEU A 123 -3.05 16.47 11.32
C LEU A 123 -4.05 17.53 10.89
N ILE A 124 -3.91 18.78 11.34
CA ILE A 124 -4.84 19.88 10.98
C ILE A 124 -4.76 20.23 9.49
N PHE A 125 -3.55 20.50 8.98
CA PHE A 125 -3.35 20.98 7.61
C PHE A 125 -3.69 19.92 6.57
N GLN A 126 -3.21 18.68 6.76
CA GLN A 126 -3.53 17.61 5.82
C GLN A 126 -5.02 17.26 5.86
N SER A 127 -5.64 17.23 7.04
CA SER A 127 -7.10 17.02 7.14
C SER A 127 -7.88 18.13 6.45
N ALA A 128 -7.48 19.39 6.62
CA ALA A 128 -8.13 20.52 5.95
C ALA A 128 -8.02 20.42 4.42
N ILE A 129 -6.83 20.10 3.89
CA ILE A 129 -6.63 19.87 2.45
C ILE A 129 -7.58 18.77 1.95
N TRP A 130 -7.59 17.61 2.61
CA TRP A 130 -8.37 16.47 2.13
C TRP A 130 -9.88 16.66 2.31
N LEU A 131 -10.33 17.35 3.36
CA LEU A 131 -11.72 17.79 3.49
C LEU A 131 -12.12 18.76 2.38
N ILE A 132 -11.24 19.70 2.02
CA ILE A 132 -11.48 20.61 0.89
C ILE A 132 -11.58 19.81 -0.42
N VAL A 133 -10.65 18.90 -0.70
CA VAL A 133 -10.69 18.01 -1.88
C VAL A 133 -11.98 17.20 -1.90
N PHE A 134 -12.37 16.58 -0.78
CA PHE A 134 -13.65 15.88 -0.63
C PHE A 134 -14.86 16.76 -0.94
N SER A 135 -14.79 18.05 -0.63
CA SER A 135 -15.88 18.99 -0.88
C SER A 135 -16.16 19.27 -2.36
N PHE A 136 -15.21 18.94 -3.27
CA PHE A 136 -15.38 19.05 -4.72
C PHE A 136 -16.32 18.00 -5.29
N ILE A 137 -16.51 16.89 -4.58
CA ILE A 137 -17.48 15.88 -4.98
C ILE A 137 -18.87 16.54 -5.02
N PRO A 138 -19.64 16.40 -6.12
CA PRO A 138 -20.95 17.03 -6.26
C PRO A 138 -21.91 16.58 -5.16
N LYS A 139 -22.66 17.54 -4.61
CA LYS A 139 -23.75 17.25 -3.67
C LYS A 139 -24.85 16.47 -4.37
N ASN A 140 -25.46 15.52 -3.66
CA ASN A 140 -26.66 14.87 -4.17
C ASN A 140 -27.89 15.75 -3.90
N LYS A 141 -28.85 15.80 -4.83
CA LYS A 141 -30.06 16.63 -4.72
C LYS A 141 -31.28 15.87 -4.20
N SER A 142 -31.25 14.53 -4.23
CA SER A 142 -32.46 13.73 -4.05
C SER A 142 -32.71 13.23 -2.63
N ASN A 143 -31.67 12.97 -1.82
CA ASN A 143 -31.83 12.33 -0.50
C ASN A 143 -30.95 12.97 0.60
N GLU A 144 -31.52 13.19 1.77
CA GLU A 144 -30.79 13.63 2.98
C GLU A 144 -30.17 12.42 3.71
N PHE A 145 -28.91 12.10 3.41
CA PHE A 145 -28.13 11.17 4.23
C PHE A 145 -27.84 11.84 5.59
N LYS A 146 -28.13 11.16 6.70
CA LYS A 146 -27.90 11.70 8.05
C LYS A 146 -26.95 10.81 8.84
N ILE A 147 -26.03 11.45 9.54
CA ILE A 147 -25.05 10.79 10.39
C ILE A 147 -25.47 10.96 11.85
N ASN A 148 -25.52 9.84 12.57
CA ASN A 148 -25.81 9.82 13.99
C ASN A 148 -24.78 10.67 14.75
N ARG A 149 -25.25 11.51 15.68
CA ARG A 149 -24.37 12.37 16.51
C ARG A 149 -23.34 11.57 17.31
N TRP A 150 -23.68 10.35 17.73
CA TRP A 150 -22.78 9.49 18.50
C TRP A 150 -21.60 8.95 17.68
N THR A 151 -21.71 8.95 16.34
CA THR A 151 -20.63 8.55 15.45
C THR A 151 -19.36 9.36 15.73
N ILE A 152 -19.48 10.69 15.94
CA ILE A 152 -18.33 11.55 16.23
C ILE A 152 -17.61 11.11 17.51
N PHE A 153 -18.35 10.88 18.60
CA PHE A 153 -17.77 10.51 19.89
C PHE A 153 -17.15 9.11 19.88
N LEU A 154 -17.79 8.13 19.22
CA LEU A 154 -17.24 6.78 19.09
C LEU A 154 -15.99 6.76 18.20
N SER A 155 -15.97 7.54 17.11
CA SER A 155 -14.78 7.67 16.27
C SER A 155 -13.65 8.39 16.99
N LEU A 156 -13.95 9.36 17.86
CA LEU A 156 -12.94 10.00 18.73
C LEU A 156 -12.34 8.99 19.72
N ALA A 157 -13.17 8.15 20.35
CA ALA A 157 -12.71 7.08 21.23
C ALA A 157 -11.84 6.05 20.49
N LEU A 158 -12.18 5.71 19.24
CA LEU A 158 -11.38 4.84 18.39
C LEU A 158 -9.99 5.41 18.10
N LEU A 159 -9.89 6.71 17.79
CA LEU A 159 -8.60 7.37 17.53
C LEU A 159 -7.80 7.67 18.81
N TYR A 160 -8.45 7.73 19.97
CA TYR A 160 -7.75 7.69 21.25
C TYR A 160 -7.12 6.31 21.50
N LEU A 161 -7.86 5.22 21.22
CA LEU A 161 -7.33 3.87 21.31
C LEU A 161 -6.12 3.67 20.38
N HIS A 162 -6.11 4.29 19.20
CA HIS A 162 -4.96 4.28 18.29
C HIS A 162 -3.68 4.78 18.97
N THR A 163 -3.76 5.90 19.69
CA THR A 163 -2.59 6.46 20.40
C THR A 163 -2.06 5.48 21.45
N TYR A 164 -2.93 4.74 22.12
CA TYR A 164 -2.52 3.68 23.04
C TYR A 164 -1.88 2.49 22.34
N GLY A 165 -2.48 2.02 21.24
CA GLY A 165 -1.98 0.88 20.48
C GLY A 165 -0.63 1.15 19.84
N GLU A 166 -0.43 2.34 19.27
CA GLU A 166 0.81 2.69 18.55
C GLU A 166 1.76 3.56 19.39
N LYS A 167 1.77 3.33 20.71
CA LYS A 167 2.55 4.13 21.67
C LYS A 167 4.05 4.17 21.32
N GLU A 168 4.64 3.06 20.92
CA GLU A 168 6.07 3.01 20.60
C GLU A 168 6.41 3.81 19.34
N PHE A 169 5.56 3.75 18.31
CA PHE A 169 5.67 4.61 17.13
C PHE A 169 5.71 6.09 17.53
N TYR A 170 4.76 6.53 18.36
CA TYR A 170 4.71 7.93 18.79
C TYR A 170 5.84 8.37 19.72
N LYS A 171 6.35 7.47 20.55
CA LYS A 171 7.56 7.74 21.35
C LYS A 171 8.75 8.06 20.46
N THR A 172 8.94 7.35 19.34
CA THR A 172 10.06 7.62 18.43
C THR A 172 9.97 8.99 17.77
N LEU A 173 8.77 9.49 17.51
CA LEU A 173 8.55 10.83 16.97
C LEU A 173 8.69 11.94 18.01
N SER A 174 8.48 11.63 19.29
CA SER A 174 8.53 12.62 20.39
C SER A 174 9.94 12.87 20.95
N ARG A 175 10.97 12.19 20.41
CA ARG A 175 12.35 12.35 20.89
C ARG A 175 13.01 13.50 20.14
N ASP A 176 13.47 14.47 20.93
CA ASP A 176 14.44 15.52 20.61
C ASP A 176 13.94 16.74 19.81
N PHE A 177 13.20 17.63 20.48
CA PHE A 177 13.50 19.07 20.36
C PHE A 177 13.09 19.84 21.63
N SER A 178 13.99 20.68 22.12
CA SER A 178 13.75 21.56 23.28
C SER A 178 14.27 22.95 22.95
N HIS A 179 13.52 23.70 22.14
CA HIS A 179 13.87 25.11 21.95
C HIS A 179 13.55 25.94 23.23
N LEU A 180 12.63 25.46 24.08
CA LEU A 180 12.13 26.19 25.25
C LEU A 180 11.79 25.24 26.43
N PHE A 181 12.79 24.71 27.14
CA PHE A 181 12.71 24.15 28.52
C PHE A 181 11.60 23.13 28.90
N PHE A 182 10.77 22.66 27.98
CA PHE A 182 9.71 21.69 28.24
C PHE A 182 9.95 20.42 27.44
N PHE A 183 10.75 19.50 27.97
CA PHE A 183 10.73 18.12 27.52
C PHE A 183 9.34 17.54 27.83
N ARG A 184 8.53 17.32 26.79
CA ARG A 184 7.31 16.53 26.92
C ARG A 184 7.46 15.24 26.16
N GLU A 185 7.95 14.23 26.87
CA GLU A 185 7.84 12.85 26.42
C GLU A 185 6.37 12.54 26.09
N TYR A 186 6.17 11.78 25.01
CA TYR A 186 4.84 11.32 24.63
C TYR A 186 4.15 10.60 25.80
N ASN A 187 2.93 11.06 26.13
CA ASN A 187 2.14 10.52 27.22
C ASN A 187 0.67 10.45 26.81
N ASN A 188 0.04 9.29 27.04
CA ASN A 188 -1.37 9.06 26.70
C ASN A 188 -2.32 9.13 27.90
N SER A 189 -1.78 9.38 29.10
CA SER A 189 -2.59 9.53 30.31
C SER A 189 -3.51 10.75 30.23
N LEU A 190 -4.73 10.58 30.72
CA LEU A 190 -5.74 11.65 30.83
C LEU A 190 -5.48 12.50 32.08
N VAL A 191 -4.33 13.18 32.10
CA VAL A 191 -3.98 14.16 33.13
C VAL A 191 -4.24 15.56 32.60
N PHE A 192 -4.68 16.49 33.44
CA PHE A 192 -5.03 17.86 33.04
C PHE A 192 -3.89 18.59 32.29
N SER A 193 -2.64 18.32 32.64
CA SER A 193 -1.46 18.92 32.02
C SER A 193 -1.14 18.39 30.61
N ASN A 194 -1.82 17.33 30.15
CA ASN A 194 -1.53 16.67 28.87
C ASN A 194 -2.13 17.41 27.66
N TYR A 195 -1.71 18.66 27.46
CA TYR A 195 -2.14 19.49 26.33
C TYR A 195 -1.82 18.89 24.96
N TYR A 196 -0.79 18.05 24.85
CA TYR A 196 -0.46 17.33 23.61
C TYR A 196 -1.63 16.43 23.19
N LEU A 197 -2.04 15.52 24.08
CA LEU A 197 -3.16 14.62 23.82
C LEU A 197 -4.47 15.37 23.59
N TYR A 198 -4.78 16.39 24.41
CA TYR A 198 -6.02 17.15 24.24
C TYR A 198 -6.06 17.96 22.95
N THR A 199 -4.92 18.51 22.51
CA THR A 199 -4.82 19.20 21.20
C THR A 199 -5.03 18.21 20.06
N TYR A 200 -4.43 17.02 20.14
CA TYR A 200 -4.67 15.94 19.17
C TYR A 200 -6.16 15.56 19.09
N LEU A 201 -6.81 15.29 20.23
CA LEU A 201 -8.23 14.92 20.29
C LEU A 201 -9.13 16.06 19.80
N LEU A 202 -8.82 17.32 20.12
CA LEU A 202 -9.56 18.48 19.65
C LEU A 202 -9.46 18.62 18.12
N SER A 203 -8.27 18.47 17.55
CA SER A 203 -8.06 18.49 16.08
C SER A 203 -8.89 17.42 15.38
N ILE A 204 -8.90 16.19 15.93
CA ILE A 204 -9.75 15.09 15.42
C ILE A 204 -11.23 15.44 15.52
N PHE A 205 -11.67 15.99 16.64
CA PHE A 205 -13.07 16.37 16.83
C PHE A 205 -13.52 17.41 15.78
N ILE A 206 -12.69 18.43 15.54
CA ILE A 206 -12.93 19.45 14.52
C ILE A 206 -13.00 18.80 13.13
N MET A 207 -12.03 17.93 12.81
CA MET A 207 -12.04 17.17 11.55
C MET A 207 -13.34 16.37 11.38
N PHE A 208 -13.79 15.64 12.40
CA PHE A 208 -15.03 14.87 12.34
C PHE A 208 -16.29 15.71 12.18
N TYR A 209 -16.32 16.89 12.82
CA TYR A 209 -17.43 17.84 12.65
C TYR A 209 -17.57 18.26 11.17
N PHE A 210 -16.47 18.66 10.53
CA PHE A 210 -16.49 19.01 9.11
C PHE A 210 -16.73 17.82 8.20
N LEU A 211 -16.11 16.67 8.51
CA LEU A 211 -16.32 15.43 7.75
C LEU A 211 -17.79 15.04 7.73
N LYS A 212 -18.47 15.08 8.88
CA LYS A 212 -19.91 14.82 8.99
C LYS A 212 -20.71 15.67 8.01
N ASN A 213 -20.52 16.99 8.05
CA ASN A 213 -21.26 17.94 7.21
C ASN A 213 -21.01 17.70 5.71
N ILE A 214 -19.80 17.32 5.33
CA ILE A 214 -19.45 16.98 3.93
C ILE A 214 -20.15 15.69 3.52
N LEU A 215 -20.08 14.63 4.33
CA LEU A 215 -20.65 13.33 4.04
C LEU A 215 -22.18 13.38 3.93
N GLU A 216 -22.89 14.05 4.84
CA GLU A 216 -24.37 14.17 4.82
C GLU A 216 -24.92 14.68 3.49
N SER A 217 -24.17 15.54 2.79
CA SER A 217 -24.60 16.11 1.50
C SER A 217 -24.07 15.38 0.26
N ARG A 218 -23.16 14.41 0.41
CA ARG A 218 -22.39 13.83 -0.71
C ARG A 218 -22.24 12.33 -0.70
N ALA A 219 -22.56 11.65 0.41
CA ALA A 219 -22.28 10.22 0.59
C ALA A 219 -22.71 9.37 -0.60
N TYR A 220 -23.91 9.62 -1.14
CA TYR A 220 -24.43 8.99 -2.36
C TYR A 220 -23.47 9.03 -3.54
N ASN A 221 -22.83 10.17 -3.83
CA ASN A 221 -21.97 10.29 -5.01
C ASN A 221 -20.54 9.79 -4.79
N LEU A 222 -20.10 9.50 -3.55
CA LEU A 222 -18.69 9.23 -3.25
C LEU A 222 -18.12 8.04 -4.03
N VAL A 223 -18.91 6.97 -4.23
CA VAL A 223 -18.46 5.78 -4.95
C VAL A 223 -17.99 6.15 -6.36
N ASN A 224 -18.64 7.07 -7.06
CA ASN A 224 -18.20 7.45 -8.41
C ASN A 224 -16.81 8.10 -8.46
N TYR A 225 -16.32 8.60 -7.33
CA TYR A 225 -15.05 9.31 -7.18
C TYR A 225 -13.99 8.51 -6.42
N PHE A 226 -14.24 7.23 -6.10
CA PHE A 226 -13.25 6.34 -5.50
C PHE A 226 -11.91 6.27 -6.27
N PRO A 227 -11.85 6.41 -7.62
CA PRO A 227 -10.57 6.35 -8.33
C PRO A 227 -9.53 7.34 -7.82
N TYR A 228 -9.95 8.52 -7.34
CA TYR A 228 -9.04 9.53 -6.82
C TYR A 228 -8.26 9.11 -5.56
N LEU A 229 -8.63 8.00 -4.90
CA LEU A 229 -7.83 7.39 -3.82
C LEU A 229 -6.44 6.94 -4.29
N PHE A 230 -6.26 6.70 -5.59
CA PHE A 230 -4.96 6.38 -6.16
C PHE A 230 -4.11 7.63 -6.40
N LEU A 231 -4.69 8.83 -6.42
CA LEU A 231 -3.96 10.09 -6.55
C LEU A 231 -3.70 10.72 -5.18
N PHE A 232 -4.77 10.89 -4.39
CA PHE A 232 -4.69 11.30 -3.00
C PHE A 232 -4.72 10.04 -2.15
N TYR A 233 -3.56 9.62 -1.65
CA TYR A 233 -3.44 8.44 -0.80
C TYR A 233 -3.97 8.72 0.61
N GLY A 234 -3.81 9.94 1.13
CA GLY A 234 -4.37 10.36 2.41
C GLY A 234 -3.66 9.82 3.65
N THR A 235 -2.42 9.35 3.52
CA THR A 235 -1.59 8.95 4.67
C THR A 235 -1.02 10.19 5.32
N PHE A 236 -1.22 10.34 6.64
CA PHE A 236 -0.67 11.47 7.38
C PHE A 236 0.86 11.41 7.41
N ALA A 237 1.52 12.56 7.31
CA ALA A 237 2.97 12.62 7.22
C ALA A 237 3.67 12.20 8.52
N SER A 238 2.99 12.35 9.65
CA SER A 238 3.47 12.14 11.02
C SER A 238 2.69 11.09 11.82
N LEU A 239 1.67 10.46 11.24
CA LEU A 239 0.86 9.43 11.91
C LEU A 239 0.92 8.13 11.12
N ASN A 240 0.92 7.00 11.82
CA ASN A 240 0.56 5.71 11.23
C ASN A 240 -0.96 5.58 11.06
N LEU A 241 -1.57 6.55 10.35
CA LEU A 241 -3.00 6.61 10.03
C LEU A 241 -3.22 7.13 8.61
N ASN A 242 -4.36 6.76 8.05
CA ASN A 242 -4.82 7.22 6.76
C ASN A 242 -6.21 7.87 6.89
N PHE A 243 -6.39 9.03 6.28
CA PHE A 243 -7.63 9.79 6.31
C PHE A 243 -8.81 9.01 5.74
N PHE A 244 -8.63 8.25 4.67
CA PHE A 244 -9.72 7.47 4.10
C PHE A 244 -10.06 6.23 4.92
N VAL A 245 -9.09 5.66 5.66
CA VAL A 245 -9.35 4.66 6.71
C VAL A 245 -10.25 5.26 7.79
N ILE A 246 -9.98 6.51 8.22
CA ILE A 246 -10.81 7.24 9.17
C ILE A 246 -12.22 7.48 8.60
N VAL A 247 -12.34 7.92 7.34
CA VAL A 247 -13.64 8.15 6.67
C VAL A 247 -14.47 6.87 6.62
N LEU A 248 -13.90 5.75 6.17
CA LEU A 248 -14.63 4.50 6.06
C LEU A 248 -14.95 3.92 7.44
N SER A 249 -14.06 4.04 8.41
CA SER A 249 -14.34 3.63 9.79
C SER A 249 -15.47 4.46 10.42
N PHE A 250 -15.51 5.76 10.15
CA PHE A 250 -16.57 6.67 10.58
C PHE A 250 -17.93 6.27 9.98
N LEU A 251 -17.97 5.94 8.69
CA LEU A 251 -19.17 5.40 8.04
C LEU A 251 -19.56 4.01 8.59
N GLY A 252 -18.58 3.16 8.91
CA GLY A 252 -18.80 1.85 9.53
C GLY A 252 -19.48 1.98 10.89
N ILE A 253 -18.98 2.87 11.76
CA ILE A 253 -19.60 3.19 13.04
C ILE A 253 -21.03 3.71 12.82
N ASN A 254 -21.24 4.62 11.87
CA ASN A 254 -22.57 5.14 11.56
C ASN A 254 -23.54 4.02 11.13
N LYS A 255 -23.09 3.08 10.28
CA LYS A 255 -23.88 1.91 9.86
C LYS A 255 -24.33 1.10 11.08
N LEU A 256 -23.42 0.80 12.00
CA LEU A 256 -23.70 0.01 13.19
C LEU A 256 -24.71 0.71 14.14
N LEU A 257 -24.69 2.04 14.19
CA LEU A 257 -25.61 2.82 15.02
C LEU A 257 -27.00 2.98 14.40
N VAL A 258 -27.09 3.11 13.07
CA VAL A 258 -28.34 3.39 12.36
C VAL A 258 -29.07 2.12 11.95
N SER A 259 -28.35 1.02 11.74
CA SER A 259 -28.91 -0.23 11.23
C SER A 259 -28.39 -1.45 11.96
N LYS A 260 -29.15 -2.54 11.92
CA LYS A 260 -28.75 -3.79 12.58
C LYS A 260 -27.51 -4.36 11.88
N PRO A 261 -26.44 -4.70 12.62
CA PRO A 261 -25.27 -5.33 12.04
C PRO A 261 -25.63 -6.72 11.49
N ASN A 262 -24.82 -7.20 10.54
CA ASN A 262 -24.89 -8.59 10.14
C ASN A 262 -24.33 -9.46 11.28
N PHE A 263 -25.23 -10.00 12.10
CA PHE A 263 -24.90 -10.75 13.32
C PHE A 263 -24.02 -11.98 13.02
N LYS A 264 -24.27 -12.68 11.91
CA LYS A 264 -23.48 -13.86 11.51
C LYS A 264 -22.03 -13.48 11.21
N PHE A 265 -21.83 -12.44 10.40
CA PHE A 265 -20.49 -11.94 10.10
C PHE A 265 -19.78 -11.44 11.36
N SER A 266 -20.51 -10.73 12.23
CA SER A 266 -19.94 -10.11 13.43
C SER A 266 -19.50 -11.16 14.47
N ILE A 267 -20.31 -12.20 14.73
CA ILE A 267 -19.91 -13.31 15.60
C ILE A 267 -18.71 -14.04 15.01
N PHE A 268 -18.75 -14.34 13.72
CA PHE A 268 -17.67 -15.06 13.07
C PHE A 268 -16.35 -14.29 13.15
N TYR A 269 -16.38 -12.98 12.90
CA TYR A 269 -15.20 -12.13 13.06
C TYR A 269 -14.75 -12.03 14.53
N LEU A 270 -15.68 -11.93 15.48
CA LEU A 270 -15.38 -11.94 16.91
C LEU A 270 -14.69 -13.23 17.37
N PHE A 271 -15.09 -14.38 16.81
CA PHE A 271 -14.43 -15.66 17.08
C PHE A 271 -12.95 -15.63 16.67
N PHE A 272 -12.64 -15.18 15.45
CA PHE A 272 -11.26 -15.00 15.01
C PHE A 272 -10.50 -14.01 15.89
N PHE A 273 -11.12 -12.87 16.20
CA PHE A 273 -10.53 -11.85 17.06
C PHE A 273 -10.15 -12.38 18.45
N ILE A 274 -11.01 -13.18 19.08
CA ILE A 274 -10.70 -13.81 20.37
C ILE A 274 -9.47 -14.71 20.26
N ILE A 275 -9.35 -15.49 19.17
CA ILE A 275 -8.19 -16.36 18.95
C ILE A 275 -6.90 -15.54 18.80
N TRP A 276 -6.91 -14.49 17.98
CA TRP A 276 -5.73 -13.62 17.82
C TRP A 276 -5.29 -13.01 19.16
N MET A 277 -6.23 -12.60 20.00
CA MET A 277 -5.93 -12.06 21.34
C MET A 277 -5.29 -13.12 22.26
N PHE A 278 -5.65 -14.39 22.14
CA PHE A 278 -5.05 -15.47 22.92
C PHE A 278 -3.67 -15.88 22.41
N ASN A 279 -3.43 -15.79 21.10
CA ASN A 279 -2.14 -16.16 20.49
C ASN A 279 -1.09 -15.04 20.58
N LEU A 280 -1.51 -13.77 20.76
CA LEU A 280 -0.58 -12.65 20.73
C LEU A 280 0.41 -12.70 21.91
N GLU A 281 1.70 -12.79 21.59
CA GLU A 281 2.76 -12.45 22.53
C GLU A 281 2.88 -10.93 22.63
N ASN A 282 2.61 -10.38 23.82
CA ASN A 282 2.53 -8.93 24.02
C ASN A 282 3.92 -8.33 24.26
N ILE A 283 4.50 -7.77 23.19
CA ILE A 283 5.85 -7.20 23.15
C ILE A 283 5.78 -5.74 22.71
N ASP A 284 6.43 -4.85 23.45
CA ASP A 284 6.63 -3.46 23.03
C ASP A 284 7.65 -3.41 21.89
N SER A 285 7.14 -3.46 20.66
CA SER A 285 7.92 -3.35 19.43
C SER A 285 7.53 -2.10 18.63
N ASN A 286 8.47 -1.62 17.80
CA ASN A 286 8.23 -0.57 16.82
C ASN A 286 8.76 -1.00 15.46
N PHE A 287 7.90 -1.64 14.68
CA PHE A 287 8.17 -2.08 13.32
C PHE A 287 8.09 -0.91 12.34
N ASP A 288 9.12 -0.72 11.50
CA ASP A 288 9.09 0.29 10.44
C ASP A 288 8.23 -0.16 9.26
N VAL A 289 7.09 0.51 9.10
CA VAL A 289 6.11 0.23 8.05
C VAL A 289 6.48 0.81 6.67
N ASP A 290 7.50 1.68 6.54
CA ASP A 290 7.95 2.31 5.28
C ASP A 290 6.79 2.58 4.29
N LYS A 291 6.70 1.82 3.20
CA LYS A 291 5.73 2.01 2.10
C LYS A 291 4.30 1.54 2.39
N ILE A 292 4.03 0.87 3.51
CA ILE A 292 2.68 0.41 3.93
C ILE A 292 2.10 1.22 5.10
N ARG A 293 2.77 2.30 5.49
CA ARG A 293 2.33 3.23 6.54
C ARG A 293 0.88 3.72 6.35
N GLY A 294 0.12 3.80 7.44
CA GLY A 294 -1.24 4.32 7.46
C GLY A 294 -2.33 3.25 7.36
N PHE A 295 -1.95 1.99 7.12
CA PHE A 295 -2.85 0.83 7.15
C PHE A 295 -2.13 -0.46 7.55
N ALA A 296 -1.13 -0.36 8.42
CA ALA A 296 -0.33 -1.49 8.91
C ALA A 296 -0.01 -1.28 10.38
N ASN A 297 0.00 -2.35 11.19
CA ASN A 297 0.34 -2.23 12.61
C ASN A 297 1.85 -2.08 12.82
N THR A 298 2.25 -1.12 13.65
CA THR A 298 3.67 -0.91 14.01
C THR A 298 4.04 -1.57 15.35
N SER A 299 3.09 -2.00 16.16
CA SER A 299 3.35 -2.49 17.53
C SER A 299 2.72 -3.86 17.81
N GLN A 300 3.37 -4.71 18.58
CA GLN A 300 2.85 -6.04 18.95
C GLN A 300 2.22 -6.06 20.35
N THR A 301 1.21 -5.21 20.57
CA THR A 301 0.52 -5.10 21.86
C THR A 301 -0.96 -5.47 21.77
N TYR A 302 -1.57 -5.84 22.89
CA TYR A 302 -3.02 -6.09 22.93
C TYR A 302 -3.82 -4.88 22.43
N PHE A 303 -3.45 -3.66 22.80
CA PHE A 303 -4.16 -2.46 22.39
C PHE A 303 -4.01 -2.18 20.89
N SER A 304 -2.84 -2.44 20.30
CA SER A 304 -2.65 -2.29 18.85
C SER A 304 -3.46 -3.34 18.09
N LEU A 305 -3.50 -4.59 18.54
CA LEU A 305 -4.31 -5.65 17.96
C LEU A 305 -5.81 -5.34 18.04
N ILE A 306 -6.31 -4.87 19.19
CA ILE A 306 -7.71 -4.42 19.35
C ILE A 306 -8.01 -3.31 18.34
N PHE A 307 -7.16 -2.27 18.26
CA PHE A 307 -7.37 -1.15 17.35
C PHE A 307 -7.44 -1.59 15.89
N TRP A 308 -6.42 -2.31 15.39
CA TRP A 308 -6.35 -2.69 13.98
C TRP A 308 -7.42 -3.69 13.58
N SER A 309 -7.82 -4.59 14.48
CA SER A 309 -8.96 -5.49 14.26
C SER A 309 -10.28 -4.73 14.15
N LEU A 310 -10.52 -3.77 15.06
CA LEU A 310 -11.72 -2.92 14.99
C LEU A 310 -11.73 -2.07 13.72
N VAL A 311 -10.61 -1.44 13.37
CA VAL A 311 -10.50 -0.61 12.16
C VAL A 311 -10.73 -1.44 10.90
N PHE A 312 -10.12 -2.62 10.78
CA PHE A 312 -10.33 -3.49 9.62
C PHE A 312 -11.80 -3.88 9.45
N TYR A 313 -12.46 -4.27 10.54
CA TYR A 313 -13.90 -4.58 10.55
C TYR A 313 -14.76 -3.37 10.17
N LEU A 314 -14.48 -2.20 10.74
CA LEU A 314 -15.22 -0.96 10.47
C LEU A 314 -15.02 -0.46 9.04
N VAL A 315 -13.82 -0.58 8.47
CA VAL A 315 -13.54 -0.27 7.07
C VAL A 315 -14.35 -1.17 6.14
N ALA A 316 -14.39 -2.49 6.41
CA ALA A 316 -15.18 -3.41 5.59
C ALA A 316 -16.68 -3.07 5.62
N ILE A 317 -17.23 -2.79 6.81
CA ILE A 317 -18.63 -2.39 6.97
C ILE A 317 -18.91 -1.02 6.36
N GLY A 318 -18.00 -0.07 6.55
CA GLY A 318 -18.12 1.29 6.03
C GLY A 318 -18.09 1.32 4.51
N THR A 319 -17.21 0.53 3.88
CA THR A 319 -17.15 0.37 2.43
C THR A 319 -18.44 -0.24 1.90
N TYR A 320 -18.94 -1.30 2.53
CA TYR A 320 -20.22 -1.91 2.16
C TYR A 320 -21.37 -0.92 2.28
N TYR A 321 -21.45 -0.19 3.40
CA TYR A 321 -22.51 0.80 3.63
C TYR A 321 -22.46 1.91 2.60
N LEU A 322 -21.26 2.38 2.25
CA LEU A 322 -21.09 3.41 1.26
C LEU A 322 -21.63 2.96 -0.10
N VAL A 323 -21.33 1.74 -0.54
CA VAL A 323 -21.87 1.24 -1.81
C VAL A 323 -23.39 1.03 -1.72
N GLU A 324 -23.88 0.49 -0.61
CA GLU A 324 -25.31 0.24 -0.37
C GLU A 324 -26.15 1.52 -0.48
N ILE A 325 -25.71 2.63 0.13
CA ILE A 325 -26.44 3.89 0.00
C ILE A 325 -26.31 4.49 -1.40
N SER A 326 -25.17 4.26 -2.07
CA SER A 326 -24.86 4.87 -3.37
C SER A 326 -25.47 4.18 -4.58
N ILE A 327 -26.12 3.01 -4.44
CA ILE A 327 -26.56 2.14 -5.55
C ILE A 327 -27.20 2.93 -6.70
N ASP A 328 -28.22 3.75 -6.40
CA ASP A 328 -29.00 4.48 -7.42
C ASP A 328 -28.22 5.61 -8.11
N SER A 329 -27.12 6.05 -7.51
CA SER A 329 -26.28 7.14 -8.02
C SER A 329 -25.01 6.67 -8.71
N ILE A 330 -24.71 5.36 -8.72
CA ILE A 330 -23.51 4.83 -9.36
C ILE A 330 -23.63 4.95 -10.89
N ASP A 331 -22.65 5.59 -11.50
CA ASP A 331 -22.56 5.79 -12.94
C ASP A 331 -21.22 5.24 -13.47
N LEU A 332 -21.30 4.14 -14.22
CA LEU A 332 -20.13 3.50 -14.83
C LEU A 332 -19.38 4.44 -15.77
N LYS A 333 -20.06 5.33 -16.51
CA LYS A 333 -19.40 6.27 -17.42
C LYS A 333 -18.58 7.29 -16.63
N LEU A 334 -19.13 7.76 -15.51
CA LEU A 334 -18.43 8.67 -14.61
C LEU A 334 -17.23 7.99 -13.94
N ILE A 335 -17.37 6.74 -13.49
CA ILE A 335 -16.26 5.95 -12.94
C ILE A 335 -15.14 5.77 -13.98
N THR A 336 -15.48 5.40 -15.22
CA THR A 336 -14.51 5.25 -16.32
C THR A 336 -13.75 6.55 -16.57
N ASN A 337 -14.46 7.68 -16.63
CA ASN A 337 -13.83 8.99 -16.77
C ASN A 337 -12.87 9.28 -15.61
N ASN A 338 -13.31 9.07 -14.37
CA ASN A 338 -12.48 9.34 -13.20
C ASN A 338 -11.27 8.41 -13.11
N LEU A 339 -11.37 7.15 -13.54
CA LEU A 339 -10.24 6.22 -13.66
C LEU A 339 -9.19 6.73 -14.66
N LEU A 340 -9.61 7.13 -15.87
CA LEU A 340 -8.72 7.66 -16.91
C LEU A 340 -8.07 8.99 -16.52
N ILE A 341 -8.82 9.87 -15.84
CA ILE A 341 -8.31 11.14 -15.32
C ILE A 341 -7.26 10.88 -14.23
N THR A 342 -7.57 9.99 -13.28
CA THR A 342 -6.68 9.66 -12.17
C THR A 342 -5.39 9.02 -12.68
N SER A 343 -5.46 8.04 -13.58
CA SER A 343 -4.27 7.39 -14.15
C SER A 343 -3.38 8.37 -14.91
N SER A 344 -3.98 9.32 -15.63
CA SER A 344 -3.23 10.35 -16.35
C SER A 344 -2.55 11.34 -15.41
N PHE A 345 -3.25 11.79 -14.36
CA PHE A 345 -2.66 12.70 -13.37
C PHE A 345 -1.56 12.04 -12.56
N LEU A 346 -1.67 10.74 -12.27
CA LEU A 346 -0.61 9.99 -11.58
C LEU A 346 0.71 10.02 -12.35
N ILE A 347 0.65 9.88 -13.68
CA ILE A 347 1.83 9.93 -14.53
C ILE A 347 2.35 11.34 -14.63
N PHE A 348 1.46 12.32 -14.85
CA PHE A 348 1.83 13.73 -14.92
C PHE A 348 2.55 14.21 -13.65
N PHE A 349 1.94 13.99 -12.49
CA PHE A 349 2.55 14.38 -11.21
C PHE A 349 3.74 13.49 -10.84
N GLY A 350 3.76 12.23 -11.27
CA GLY A 350 4.93 11.36 -11.14
C GLY A 350 6.14 11.91 -11.88
N ILE A 351 5.97 12.38 -13.13
CA ILE A 351 7.05 13.02 -13.89
C ILE A 351 7.52 14.31 -13.23
N LEU A 352 6.59 15.17 -12.78
CA LEU A 352 6.95 16.40 -12.07
C LEU A 352 7.74 16.12 -10.77
N SER A 353 7.32 15.10 -10.02
CA SER A 353 7.98 14.65 -8.79
C SER A 353 9.38 14.08 -9.05
N SER A 354 9.58 13.43 -10.20
CA SER A 354 10.90 12.98 -10.64
C SER A 354 11.81 14.09 -11.15
N LEU A 355 11.26 15.23 -11.55
CA LEU A 355 12.04 16.36 -12.09
C LEU A 355 12.41 17.41 -11.04
N ASN A 356 11.68 17.49 -9.94
CA ASN A 356 11.86 18.55 -8.95
C ASN A 356 11.69 18.02 -7.52
N GLN A 357 12.76 18.09 -6.73
CA GLN A 357 12.80 17.57 -5.35
C GLN A 357 11.81 18.29 -4.41
N VAL A 358 11.66 19.60 -4.57
CA VAL A 358 10.70 20.39 -3.78
C VAL A 358 9.27 19.96 -4.11
N PHE A 359 8.94 19.80 -5.40
CA PHE A 359 7.66 19.24 -5.80
C PHE A 359 7.48 17.80 -5.30
N ASN A 360 8.54 16.99 -5.28
CA ASN A 360 8.50 15.64 -4.74
C ASN A 360 8.07 15.65 -3.26
N PHE A 361 8.75 16.45 -2.43
CA PHE A 361 8.42 16.65 -1.02
C PHE A 361 6.99 17.15 -0.81
N LEU A 362 6.59 18.18 -1.57
CA LEU A 362 5.25 18.77 -1.45
C LEU A 362 4.16 17.82 -1.92
N SER A 363 4.40 17.04 -2.98
CA SER A 363 3.45 16.02 -3.45
C SER A 363 3.29 14.90 -2.42
N PHE A 364 4.37 14.47 -1.76
CA PHE A 364 4.31 13.55 -0.62
C PHE A 364 3.41 14.11 0.51
N TYR A 365 3.64 15.37 0.89
CA TYR A 365 2.92 16.01 1.97
C TYR A 365 1.42 16.25 1.64
N VAL A 366 1.13 16.86 0.49
CA VAL A 366 -0.22 17.29 0.09
C VAL A 366 -1.09 16.12 -0.35
N PHE A 367 -0.55 15.18 -1.13
CA PHE A 367 -1.30 14.00 -1.57
C PHE A 367 -1.35 12.89 -0.50
N GLY A 368 -0.57 13.01 0.57
CA GLY A 368 -0.51 12.04 1.66
C GLY A 368 0.03 10.70 1.19
N LEU A 369 1.14 10.70 0.45
CA LEU A 369 1.72 9.47 -0.09
C LEU A 369 2.32 8.64 1.06
N ASN A 370 2.33 7.30 0.93
CA ASN A 370 3.00 6.45 1.91
C ASN A 370 4.53 6.67 1.90
N LYS A 371 5.08 6.93 0.71
CA LYS A 371 6.49 7.18 0.44
C LYS A 371 6.64 8.30 -0.58
N THR A 372 7.75 9.03 -0.54
CA THR A 372 8.08 10.04 -1.55
C THR A 372 8.07 9.45 -2.96
N GLY A 373 7.82 10.30 -3.96
CA GLY A 373 7.86 9.90 -5.36
C GLY A 373 9.27 9.52 -5.78
N MET A 374 9.42 8.82 -6.91
CA MET A 374 10.75 8.53 -7.44
C MET A 374 11.48 9.80 -7.89
N ASN A 375 12.75 9.92 -7.51
CA ASN A 375 13.64 11.04 -7.87
C ASN A 375 14.15 10.98 -9.32
N SER A 376 13.86 9.89 -10.03
CA SER A 376 14.28 9.67 -11.40
C SER A 376 13.09 9.28 -12.25
N ILE A 377 13.09 9.74 -13.50
CA ILE A 377 12.09 9.32 -14.47
C ILE A 377 12.31 7.85 -14.81
N THR A 378 13.57 7.39 -14.91
CA THR A 378 13.93 5.97 -15.11
C THR A 378 13.73 5.15 -13.84
N GLY A 379 13.46 3.86 -14.02
CA GLY A 379 13.62 2.90 -12.93
C GLY A 379 15.04 2.94 -12.39
N VAL A 380 15.21 2.56 -11.13
CA VAL A 380 16.52 2.38 -10.50
C VAL A 380 16.86 0.89 -10.59
N GLU A 381 18.13 0.51 -10.53
CA GLU A 381 18.52 -0.91 -10.50
C GLU A 381 17.71 -1.66 -9.41
N GLY A 382 17.12 -2.79 -9.81
CA GLY A 382 16.21 -3.57 -8.96
C GLY A 382 14.78 -3.04 -8.80
N ASN A 383 14.43 -1.82 -9.22
CA ASN A 383 13.10 -1.22 -9.02
C ASN A 383 12.55 -0.48 -10.26
N ALA A 384 11.41 -0.96 -10.76
CA ALA A 384 10.68 -0.31 -11.86
C ALA A 384 10.09 1.06 -11.48
N TRP A 385 9.73 1.87 -12.47
CA TRP A 385 9.25 3.22 -12.22
C TRP A 385 7.83 3.22 -11.65
N ARG A 386 7.69 3.65 -10.38
CA ARG A 386 6.40 3.73 -9.65
C ARG A 386 5.76 5.12 -9.65
N GLY A 387 6.47 6.14 -10.15
CA GLY A 387 6.02 7.54 -10.06
C GLY A 387 5.78 7.94 -8.60
N LEU A 388 4.53 8.31 -8.27
CA LEU A 388 4.09 8.65 -6.91
C LEU A 388 3.66 7.45 -6.05
N ALA A 389 3.33 6.32 -6.67
CA ALA A 389 2.76 5.18 -5.96
C ALA A 389 3.82 4.48 -5.08
N PRO A 390 3.45 3.80 -3.99
CA PRO A 390 4.40 3.11 -3.11
C PRO A 390 5.00 1.83 -3.73
N SER A 391 4.35 1.25 -4.75
CA SER A 391 4.78 0.02 -5.41
C SER A 391 4.58 0.10 -6.93
N ALA A 392 5.61 -0.28 -7.70
CA ALA A 392 5.55 -0.37 -9.16
C ALA A 392 4.60 -1.49 -9.61
N GLU A 393 4.54 -2.59 -8.87
CA GLU A 393 3.65 -3.72 -9.18
C GLU A 393 2.19 -3.32 -9.02
N GLY A 394 1.85 -2.74 -7.86
CA GLY A 394 0.49 -2.30 -7.56
C GLY A 394 -0.01 -1.19 -8.50
N ILE A 395 0.84 -0.23 -8.87
CA ILE A 395 0.43 0.82 -9.82
C ILE A 395 0.32 0.29 -11.25
N GLY A 396 1.16 -0.67 -11.64
CA GLY A 396 1.03 -1.38 -12.91
C GLY A 396 -0.31 -2.14 -13.02
N GLU A 397 -0.74 -2.81 -11.95
CA GLU A 397 -2.07 -3.43 -11.88
C GLU A 397 -3.20 -2.41 -12.04
N PHE A 398 -3.08 -1.25 -11.39
CA PHE A 398 -4.07 -0.19 -11.52
C PHE A 398 -4.17 0.31 -12.96
N TYR A 399 -3.05 0.59 -13.65
CA TYR A 399 -3.08 1.02 -15.05
C TYR A 399 -3.68 -0.03 -15.98
N ALA A 400 -3.32 -1.30 -15.80
CA ALA A 400 -3.91 -2.39 -16.56
C ALA A 400 -5.42 -2.53 -16.30
N PHE A 401 -5.84 -2.44 -15.04
CA PHE A 401 -7.25 -2.43 -14.65
C PHE A 401 -8.03 -1.28 -15.31
N VAL A 402 -7.48 -0.05 -15.32
CA VAL A 402 -8.11 1.12 -15.94
C VAL A 402 -8.39 0.86 -17.43
N ILE A 403 -7.44 0.25 -18.14
CA ILE A 403 -7.60 -0.10 -19.57
C ILE A 403 -8.68 -1.16 -19.74
N LEU A 404 -8.62 -2.26 -18.97
CA LEU A 404 -9.61 -3.34 -19.04
C LEU A 404 -11.03 -2.84 -18.71
N PHE A 405 -11.16 -2.03 -17.65
CA PHE A 405 -12.41 -1.43 -17.21
C PHE A 405 -12.98 -0.48 -18.26
N SER A 406 -12.13 0.32 -18.92
CA SER A 406 -12.56 1.23 -19.99
C SER A 406 -13.18 0.46 -21.17
N VAL A 407 -12.57 -0.66 -21.58
CA VAL A 407 -13.11 -1.52 -22.64
C VAL A 407 -14.42 -2.17 -22.22
N ILE A 408 -14.50 -2.66 -20.98
CA ILE A 408 -15.74 -3.26 -20.45
C ILE A 408 -16.86 -2.24 -20.33
N SER A 409 -16.57 -1.03 -19.84
CA SER A 409 -17.53 0.06 -19.74
C SER A 409 -18.07 0.47 -21.10
N PHE A 410 -17.25 0.48 -22.15
CA PHE A 410 -17.71 0.68 -23.52
C PHE A 410 -18.73 -0.37 -23.97
N ILE A 411 -18.52 -1.64 -23.61
CA ILE A 411 -19.39 -2.74 -24.01
C ILE A 411 -20.71 -2.76 -23.21
N VAL A 412 -20.63 -2.50 -21.91
CA VAL A 412 -21.76 -2.61 -20.97
C VAL A 412 -22.61 -1.35 -20.94
N SER A 413 -21.98 -0.17 -20.89
CA SER A 413 -22.67 1.10 -20.67
C SER A 413 -22.79 1.98 -21.93
N ASN A 414 -22.30 1.53 -23.09
CA ASN A 414 -22.17 2.35 -24.30
C ASN A 414 -21.44 3.68 -23.98
N PHE A 415 -20.26 3.55 -23.38
CA PHE A 415 -19.40 4.70 -23.06
C PHE A 415 -18.77 5.27 -24.35
N ASP A 416 -19.15 6.48 -24.75
CA ASP A 416 -18.65 7.08 -25.99
C ASP A 416 -17.24 7.67 -25.80
N PHE A 417 -16.25 7.00 -26.41
CA PHE A 417 -14.89 7.50 -26.42
C PHE A 417 -14.75 8.77 -27.26
N LYS A 418 -14.21 9.83 -26.64
CA LYS A 418 -13.88 11.11 -27.27
C LYS A 418 -12.35 11.22 -27.39
N THR A 419 -11.87 12.18 -28.17
CA THR A 419 -10.43 12.40 -28.42
C THR A 419 -9.59 12.45 -27.14
N HIS A 420 -10.06 13.13 -26.11
CA HIS A 420 -9.34 13.22 -24.83
C HIS A 420 -9.25 11.87 -24.09
N HIS A 421 -10.24 10.98 -24.23
CA HIS A 421 -10.17 9.64 -23.63
C HIS A 421 -9.05 8.82 -24.29
N TYR A 422 -8.87 8.90 -25.62
CA TYR A 422 -7.78 8.21 -26.30
C TYR A 422 -6.40 8.72 -25.87
N ILE A 423 -6.26 10.03 -25.65
CA ILE A 423 -5.03 10.62 -25.11
C ILE A 423 -4.76 10.07 -23.69
N MET A 424 -5.77 10.01 -22.83
CA MET A 424 -5.63 9.47 -21.47
C MET A 424 -5.30 7.97 -21.47
N ILE A 425 -5.86 7.18 -22.39
CA ILE A 425 -5.49 5.76 -22.57
C ILE A 425 -4.02 5.64 -23.01
N PHE A 426 -3.56 6.46 -23.96
CA PHE A 426 -2.16 6.47 -24.38
C PHE A 426 -1.22 6.81 -23.22
N ILE A 427 -1.55 7.82 -22.42
CA ILE A 427 -0.81 8.17 -21.21
C ILE A 427 -0.83 6.99 -20.23
N THR A 428 -1.97 6.34 -20.00
CA THR A 428 -2.09 5.17 -19.12
C THR A 428 -1.24 3.98 -19.58
N LEU A 429 -1.18 3.73 -20.89
CA LEU A 429 -0.31 2.70 -21.49
C LEU A 429 1.18 2.99 -21.24
N TYR A 430 1.58 4.26 -21.34
CA TYR A 430 2.93 4.69 -20.98
C TYR A 430 3.22 4.35 -19.51
N GLY A 431 2.32 4.68 -18.58
CA GLY A 431 2.49 4.32 -17.17
C GLY A 431 2.63 2.82 -16.94
N LEU A 432 1.79 2.01 -17.60
CA LEU A 432 1.86 0.55 -17.53
C LEU A 432 3.21 0.00 -18.02
N TYR A 433 3.71 0.54 -19.13
CA TYR A 433 5.03 0.20 -19.67
C TYR A 433 6.15 0.55 -18.67
N ARG A 434 6.11 1.75 -18.09
CA ARG A 434 7.12 2.21 -17.12
C ARG A 434 7.12 1.46 -15.79
N ALA A 435 5.94 1.00 -15.36
CA ALA A 435 5.79 0.16 -14.17
C ALA A 435 6.39 -1.25 -14.36
N ASN A 436 6.63 -1.68 -15.61
CA ASN A 436 7.24 -2.97 -15.97
C ASN A 436 6.58 -4.18 -15.27
N ASN A 437 5.27 -4.14 -15.05
CA ASN A 437 4.55 -5.26 -14.44
C ASN A 437 4.09 -6.25 -15.52
N ALA A 438 4.95 -7.22 -15.83
CA ALA A 438 4.68 -8.26 -16.84
C ALA A 438 3.40 -9.07 -16.54
N ALA A 439 3.10 -9.37 -15.28
CA ALA A 439 1.91 -10.14 -14.92
C ALA A 439 0.61 -9.36 -15.19
N ALA A 440 0.60 -8.07 -14.86
CA ALA A 440 -0.51 -7.18 -15.20
C ALA A 440 -0.71 -7.06 -16.72
N ILE A 441 0.37 -6.97 -17.50
CA ILE A 441 0.32 -6.90 -18.97
C ILE A 441 -0.22 -8.22 -19.57
N ILE A 442 0.28 -9.37 -19.12
CA ILE A 442 -0.15 -10.69 -19.62
C ILE A 442 -1.61 -10.95 -19.25
N SER A 443 -2.01 -10.69 -18.01
CA SER A 443 -3.40 -10.86 -17.57
C SER A 443 -4.34 -9.90 -18.30
N LEU A 444 -3.95 -8.64 -18.51
CA LEU A 444 -4.69 -7.67 -19.33
C LEU A 444 -4.92 -8.19 -20.74
N THR A 445 -3.86 -8.62 -21.42
CA THR A 445 -3.96 -9.07 -22.83
C THR A 445 -4.85 -10.29 -22.98
N ILE A 446 -4.68 -11.31 -22.13
CA ILE A 446 -5.52 -12.52 -22.14
C ILE A 446 -6.99 -12.16 -21.87
N LEU A 447 -7.27 -11.35 -20.85
CA LEU A 447 -8.64 -11.00 -20.47
C LEU A 447 -9.31 -10.08 -21.51
N LEU A 448 -8.56 -9.19 -22.17
CA LEU A 448 -9.08 -8.42 -23.31
C LEU A 448 -9.45 -9.33 -24.48
N ILE A 449 -8.61 -10.30 -24.83
CA ILE A 449 -8.92 -11.29 -25.88
C ILE A 449 -10.19 -12.06 -25.53
N ILE A 450 -10.31 -12.55 -24.29
CA ILE A 450 -11.52 -13.24 -23.81
C ILE A 450 -12.75 -12.33 -23.88
N THR A 451 -12.62 -11.06 -23.49
CA THR A 451 -13.70 -10.07 -23.55
C THR A 451 -14.18 -9.84 -24.99
N ILE A 452 -13.25 -9.70 -25.94
CA ILE A 452 -13.54 -9.47 -27.36
C ILE A 452 -14.20 -10.72 -27.98
N ILE A 453 -13.66 -11.92 -27.72
CA ILE A 453 -14.25 -13.19 -28.18
C ILE A 453 -15.67 -13.33 -27.65
N HIS A 454 -15.89 -13.06 -26.36
CA HIS A 454 -17.21 -13.17 -25.76
C HIS A 454 -18.23 -12.23 -26.42
N LYS A 455 -17.82 -10.99 -26.70
CA LYS A 455 -18.66 -9.97 -27.34
C LYS A 455 -19.04 -10.33 -28.77
N ASN A 456 -18.08 -10.79 -29.57
CA ASN A 456 -18.25 -10.92 -31.02
C ASN A 456 -18.79 -12.29 -31.46
N ILE A 457 -18.48 -13.37 -30.73
CA ILE A 457 -18.94 -14.72 -31.07
C ILE A 457 -20.24 -15.00 -30.31
N LEU A 458 -21.36 -15.08 -31.02
CA LEU A 458 -22.66 -15.41 -30.41
C LEU A 458 -22.88 -16.92 -30.29
N ASP A 459 -22.40 -17.71 -31.26
CA ASP A 459 -22.52 -19.17 -31.23
C ASP A 459 -21.70 -19.76 -30.07
N LYS A 460 -22.41 -20.43 -29.15
CA LYS A 460 -21.82 -21.06 -27.97
C LYS A 460 -20.82 -22.17 -28.32
N LYS A 461 -21.07 -22.98 -29.35
CA LYS A 461 -20.17 -24.08 -29.74
C LYS A 461 -18.86 -23.54 -30.31
N LEU A 462 -18.96 -22.57 -31.22
CA LEU A 462 -17.79 -21.89 -31.79
C LEU A 462 -16.99 -21.16 -30.71
N LYS A 463 -17.67 -20.46 -29.79
CA LYS A 463 -17.02 -19.78 -28.66
C LYS A 463 -16.23 -20.75 -27.78
N THR A 464 -16.82 -21.89 -27.41
CA THR A 464 -16.12 -22.93 -26.63
C THR A 464 -14.92 -23.49 -27.38
N LEU A 465 -15.04 -23.74 -28.69
CA LEU A 465 -13.91 -24.21 -29.52
C LEU A 465 -12.76 -23.19 -29.51
N VAL A 466 -13.05 -21.90 -29.70
CA VAL A 466 -12.03 -20.84 -29.68
C VAL A 466 -11.33 -20.75 -28.32
N TYR A 467 -12.08 -20.87 -27.22
CA TYR A 467 -11.47 -20.91 -25.88
C TYR A 467 -10.58 -22.14 -25.68
N LEU A 468 -10.99 -23.32 -26.15
CA LEU A 468 -10.16 -24.53 -26.08
C LEU A 468 -8.85 -24.38 -26.88
N ILE A 469 -8.92 -23.76 -28.07
CA ILE A 469 -7.73 -23.46 -28.88
C ILE A 469 -6.81 -22.48 -28.14
N LEU A 470 -7.37 -21.42 -27.54
CA LEU A 470 -6.60 -20.46 -26.75
C LEU A 470 -5.89 -21.14 -25.57
N ILE A 471 -6.59 -22.01 -24.84
CA ILE A 471 -6.01 -22.79 -23.73
C ILE A 471 -4.90 -23.72 -24.25
N ALA A 472 -5.12 -24.41 -25.37
CA ALA A 472 -4.10 -25.26 -25.98
C ALA A 472 -2.83 -24.47 -26.35
N ILE A 473 -2.98 -23.28 -26.94
CA ILE A 473 -1.84 -22.38 -27.25
C ILE A 473 -1.08 -21.99 -25.98
N LEU A 474 -1.79 -21.61 -24.91
CA LEU A 474 -1.17 -21.26 -23.64
C LEU A 474 -0.43 -22.44 -23.01
N LEU A 475 -0.99 -23.65 -23.07
CA LEU A 475 -0.35 -24.86 -22.56
C LEU A 475 0.90 -25.25 -23.38
N ILE A 476 0.85 -25.13 -24.70
CA ILE A 476 2.01 -25.35 -25.57
C ILE A 476 3.12 -24.33 -25.26
N GLY A 477 2.75 -23.06 -25.10
CA GLY A 477 3.68 -22.01 -24.68
C GLY A 477 4.32 -22.31 -23.32
N ALA A 478 3.52 -22.67 -22.32
CA ALA A 478 4.02 -23.06 -21.00
C ALA A 478 4.94 -24.29 -21.06
N TYR A 479 4.57 -25.31 -21.83
CA TYR A 479 5.41 -26.50 -22.04
C TYR A 479 6.76 -26.14 -22.67
N SER A 480 6.77 -25.26 -23.69
CA SER A 480 8.00 -24.82 -24.33
C SER A 480 8.95 -24.08 -23.38
N LEU A 481 8.39 -23.29 -22.45
CA LEU A 481 9.17 -22.59 -21.41
C LEU A 481 9.73 -23.58 -20.38
N LEU A 482 8.93 -24.58 -19.98
CA LEU A 482 9.33 -25.61 -19.03
C LEU A 482 10.49 -26.48 -19.56
N ASN A 483 10.51 -26.76 -20.86
CA ASN A 483 11.51 -27.65 -21.47
C ASN A 483 12.94 -27.09 -21.50
N ASN A 484 13.12 -25.80 -21.19
CA ASN A 484 14.43 -25.16 -21.13
C ASN A 484 15.17 -25.42 -19.80
N TYR A 485 14.50 -25.99 -18.80
CA TYR A 485 15.04 -26.16 -17.44
C TYR A 485 14.87 -27.60 -16.97
N SER A 486 15.79 -28.07 -16.12
CA SER A 486 15.65 -29.39 -15.51
C SER A 486 14.51 -29.37 -14.47
N PHE A 487 13.77 -30.47 -14.37
CA PHE A 487 12.73 -30.61 -13.36
C PHE A 487 13.29 -30.50 -11.95
N GLU A 488 14.48 -31.02 -11.69
CA GLU A 488 15.15 -30.94 -10.38
C GLU A 488 15.39 -29.49 -9.95
N PHE A 489 15.90 -28.66 -10.87
CA PHE A 489 16.07 -27.22 -10.61
C PHE A 489 14.73 -26.53 -10.35
N LEU A 490 13.75 -26.70 -11.23
CA LEU A 490 12.44 -26.04 -11.08
C LEU A 490 11.69 -26.49 -9.83
N SER A 491 11.73 -27.79 -9.53
CA SER A 491 11.05 -28.35 -8.35
C SER A 491 11.71 -27.91 -7.04
N GLY A 492 13.02 -27.64 -7.04
CA GLY A 492 13.80 -27.20 -5.89
C GLY A 492 13.86 -25.68 -5.66
N ALA A 493 13.45 -24.86 -6.64
CA ALA A 493 13.72 -23.42 -6.68
C ALA A 493 13.38 -22.65 -5.39
N ILE A 494 12.16 -22.78 -4.84
CA ILE A 494 11.79 -22.08 -3.60
C ILE A 494 12.64 -22.55 -2.41
N MET A 495 12.85 -23.86 -2.27
CA MET A 495 13.61 -24.41 -1.16
C MET A 495 15.07 -23.95 -1.22
N TYR A 496 15.64 -23.90 -2.42
CA TYR A 496 16.99 -23.40 -2.65
C TYR A 496 17.10 -21.96 -2.15
N GLU A 497 16.24 -21.06 -2.66
CA GLU A 497 16.22 -19.66 -2.26
C GLU A 497 15.95 -19.46 -0.76
N SER A 498 15.12 -20.32 -0.16
CA SER A 498 14.83 -20.26 1.29
C SER A 498 16.07 -20.62 2.13
N VAL A 499 16.81 -21.66 1.73
CA VAL A 499 18.06 -22.06 2.38
C VAL A 499 19.11 -20.96 2.22
N GLN A 500 19.26 -20.41 1.02
CA GLN A 500 20.19 -19.31 0.76
C GLN A 500 19.84 -18.05 1.54
N ALA A 501 18.56 -17.82 1.86
CA ALA A 501 18.13 -16.69 2.68
C ALA A 501 18.31 -16.89 4.19
N SER A 502 18.64 -18.11 4.66
CA SER A 502 18.71 -18.45 6.09
C SER A 502 20.09 -18.19 6.70
N ASN A 503 20.15 -17.80 7.97
CA ASN A 503 21.43 -17.61 8.68
C ASN A 503 22.01 -18.95 9.14
N ILE A 504 22.82 -19.58 8.28
CA ILE A 504 23.49 -20.84 8.61
C ILE A 504 24.88 -20.54 9.18
N GLU A 505 25.05 -20.75 10.49
CA GLU A 505 26.31 -20.62 11.23
C GLU A 505 27.06 -21.97 11.28
N TYR A 506 27.19 -22.63 10.13
CA TYR A 506 27.91 -23.90 9.99
C TYR A 506 29.09 -23.77 9.03
N GLU A 507 30.27 -24.21 9.46
CA GLU A 507 31.45 -24.28 8.59
C GLU A 507 31.35 -25.50 7.66
N PHE A 508 31.00 -25.26 6.39
CA PHE A 508 30.87 -26.32 5.40
C PHE A 508 32.22 -26.83 4.90
N ASN A 509 32.35 -28.16 4.80
CA ASN A 509 33.36 -28.76 3.93
C ASN A 509 32.96 -28.51 2.48
N LEU A 510 33.85 -27.87 1.71
CA LEU A 510 33.62 -27.59 0.30
C LEU A 510 33.93 -28.83 -0.55
N ASN A 511 33.13 -29.02 -1.59
CA ASN A 511 33.38 -30.06 -2.59
C ASN A 511 34.56 -29.69 -3.52
N GLN A 512 34.86 -30.56 -4.49
CA GLN A 512 35.89 -30.33 -5.52
C GLN A 512 35.65 -29.11 -6.44
N TYR A 513 34.45 -28.52 -6.39
CA TYR A 513 34.05 -27.33 -7.14
C TYR A 513 33.95 -26.08 -6.26
N ASN A 514 34.44 -26.13 -5.02
CA ASN A 514 34.33 -25.07 -4.00
C ASN A 514 32.89 -24.70 -3.61
N LEU A 515 31.94 -25.63 -3.73
CA LEU A 515 30.55 -25.45 -3.32
C LEU A 515 30.30 -26.10 -1.96
N SER A 516 29.52 -25.41 -1.14
CA SER A 516 28.97 -25.89 0.13
C SER A 516 27.75 -26.80 -0.10
N ALA A 517 27.39 -27.58 0.92
CA ALA A 517 26.18 -28.42 0.88
C ALA A 517 24.88 -27.60 0.73
N ALA A 518 24.88 -26.32 1.12
CA ALA A 518 23.76 -25.40 0.89
C ALA A 518 23.65 -24.98 -0.58
N GLU A 519 24.77 -24.67 -1.23
CA GLU A 519 24.82 -24.33 -2.66
C GLU A 519 24.50 -25.54 -3.56
N GLU A 520 24.84 -26.75 -3.10
CA GLU A 520 24.46 -28.00 -3.77
C GLU A 520 23.00 -28.42 -3.56
N ALA A 521 22.22 -27.68 -2.75
CA ALA A 521 20.86 -28.05 -2.38
C ALA A 521 20.76 -29.44 -1.72
N ASN A 522 21.78 -29.86 -0.94
CA ASN A 522 21.79 -31.14 -0.22
C ASN A 522 20.94 -31.06 1.06
N TYR A 523 19.62 -30.98 0.88
CA TYR A 523 18.67 -30.77 1.97
C TYR A 523 18.69 -31.86 3.03
N ALA A 524 18.99 -33.12 2.66
CA ALA A 524 19.11 -34.22 3.61
C ALA A 524 20.27 -34.01 4.58
N PHE A 525 21.42 -33.51 4.11
CA PHE A 525 22.53 -33.14 4.97
C PHE A 525 22.16 -31.96 5.88
N LEU A 526 21.57 -30.90 5.31
CA LEU A 526 21.17 -29.70 6.06
C LEU A 526 20.17 -30.01 7.19
N LEU A 527 19.22 -30.91 6.95
CA LEU A 527 18.24 -31.33 7.95
C LEU A 527 18.83 -32.13 9.11
N ASN A 528 20.03 -32.71 8.93
CA ASN A 528 20.74 -33.45 9.98
C ASN A 528 21.70 -32.55 10.80
N LEU A 529 21.90 -31.30 10.38
CA LEU A 529 22.72 -30.35 11.14
C LEU A 529 22.02 -29.93 12.45
N PRO A 530 22.78 -29.55 13.48
CA PRO A 530 22.23 -28.96 14.70
C PRO A 530 21.36 -27.72 14.41
N LYS A 531 20.24 -27.58 15.12
CA LYS A 531 19.28 -26.48 14.89
C LYS A 531 19.87 -25.11 15.18
N ASP A 532 20.71 -25.02 16.20
CA ASP A 532 21.47 -23.85 16.61
C ASP A 532 22.43 -23.36 15.52
N GLN A 533 22.85 -24.24 14.60
CA GLN A 533 23.77 -23.90 13.50
C GLN A 533 23.06 -23.62 12.17
N THR A 534 21.79 -24.00 12.01
CA THR A 534 21.04 -23.81 10.75
C THR A 534 20.04 -22.66 10.80
N ASN A 535 19.53 -22.33 12.00
CA ASN A 535 18.51 -21.30 12.24
C ASN A 535 17.37 -21.30 11.18
N PHE A 536 16.87 -22.49 10.81
CA PHE A 536 15.75 -22.59 9.89
C PHE A 536 14.43 -22.27 10.59
N SER A 537 13.58 -21.49 9.93
CA SER A 537 12.19 -21.29 10.38
C SER A 537 11.41 -22.60 10.41
N SER A 538 10.35 -22.65 11.21
CA SER A 538 9.44 -23.79 11.28
C SER A 538 8.84 -24.13 9.91
N SER A 539 8.52 -23.10 9.10
CA SER A 539 8.01 -23.27 7.73
C SER A 539 9.06 -23.90 6.82
N LEU A 540 10.30 -23.42 6.84
CA LEU A 540 11.37 -23.96 6.02
C LEU A 540 11.67 -25.40 6.40
N GLN A 541 11.80 -25.68 7.70
CA GLN A 541 12.06 -27.03 8.20
C GLN A 541 10.96 -28.01 7.75
N TYR A 542 9.69 -27.61 7.82
CA TYR A 542 8.58 -28.41 7.33
C TYR A 542 8.66 -28.68 5.82
N LEU A 543 8.93 -27.66 5.02
CA LEU A 543 9.01 -27.78 3.56
C LEU A 543 10.21 -28.63 3.11
N LEU A 544 11.38 -28.46 3.73
CA LEU A 544 12.56 -29.28 3.45
C LEU A 544 12.33 -30.75 3.79
N ASN A 545 11.70 -31.04 4.94
CA ASN A 545 11.32 -32.40 5.31
C ASN A 545 10.33 -33.00 4.31
N SER A 546 9.30 -32.25 3.93
CA SER A 546 8.30 -32.71 2.95
C SER A 546 8.90 -32.92 1.56
N TYR A 547 9.87 -32.11 1.15
CA TYR A 547 10.52 -32.22 -0.15
C TYR A 547 11.51 -33.40 -0.21
N THR A 548 12.28 -33.59 0.86
CA THR A 548 13.34 -34.60 0.96
C THR A 548 12.77 -35.99 1.22
N TYR A 549 11.89 -36.13 2.21
CA TYR A 549 11.40 -37.41 2.73
C TYR A 549 9.93 -37.70 2.41
N GLY A 550 9.21 -36.75 1.80
CA GLY A 550 7.80 -36.94 1.46
C GLY A 550 7.57 -38.07 0.45
N ASN A 551 6.37 -38.65 0.47
CA ASN A 551 5.96 -39.70 -0.47
C ASN A 551 5.98 -39.17 -1.91
N LYS A 552 6.96 -39.60 -2.70
CA LYS A 552 7.06 -39.29 -4.13
C LYS A 552 6.33 -40.36 -4.93
N ILE A 553 5.24 -39.98 -5.60
CA ILE A 553 4.60 -40.85 -6.60
C ILE A 553 5.39 -40.70 -7.90
N GLN A 554 5.78 -41.83 -8.49
CA GLN A 554 6.57 -41.82 -9.72
C GLN A 554 5.83 -41.04 -10.83
N ASN A 555 6.55 -40.14 -11.51
CA ASN A 555 6.06 -39.30 -12.61
C ASN A 555 4.94 -38.28 -12.25
N ILE A 556 4.58 -38.12 -10.97
CA ILE A 556 3.62 -37.10 -10.54
C ILE A 556 4.34 -36.08 -9.65
N PRO A 557 4.47 -34.81 -10.08
CA PRO A 557 5.05 -33.78 -9.24
C PRO A 557 4.18 -33.56 -7.99
N SER A 558 4.82 -33.34 -6.84
CA SER A 558 4.11 -32.96 -5.63
C SER A 558 3.51 -31.55 -5.78
N VAL A 559 2.56 -31.21 -4.91
CA VAL A 559 2.01 -29.84 -4.86
C VAL A 559 3.14 -28.82 -4.62
N LEU A 560 4.08 -29.14 -3.72
CA LEU A 560 5.23 -28.30 -3.42
C LEU A 560 6.13 -28.10 -4.64
N SER A 561 6.49 -29.17 -5.37
CA SER A 561 7.33 -29.04 -6.56
C SER A 561 6.63 -28.28 -7.69
N SER A 562 5.31 -28.40 -7.79
CA SER A 562 4.51 -27.65 -8.78
C SER A 562 4.48 -26.15 -8.45
N ILE A 563 4.28 -25.79 -7.17
CA ILE A 563 4.34 -24.40 -6.71
C ILE A 563 5.74 -23.82 -6.90
N SER A 564 6.77 -24.60 -6.57
CA SER A 564 8.17 -24.20 -6.75
C SER A 564 8.49 -23.91 -8.22
N ALA A 565 8.11 -24.82 -9.13
CA ALA A 565 8.29 -24.62 -10.56
C ALA A 565 7.52 -23.40 -11.08
N ALA A 566 6.27 -23.22 -10.66
CA ALA A 566 5.45 -22.07 -11.06
C ALA A 566 6.07 -20.74 -10.58
N SER A 567 6.62 -20.71 -9.37
CA SER A 567 7.23 -19.52 -8.77
C SER A 567 8.40 -18.99 -9.59
N TYR A 568 9.18 -19.87 -10.21
CA TYR A 568 10.30 -19.50 -11.07
C TYR A 568 9.83 -18.69 -12.28
N PHE A 569 8.80 -19.18 -13.01
CA PHE A 569 8.29 -18.50 -14.22
C PHE A 569 7.60 -17.16 -13.95
N ILE A 570 7.05 -16.97 -12.74
CA ILE A 570 6.46 -15.68 -12.34
C ILE A 570 7.46 -14.75 -11.64
N ASN A 571 8.75 -15.16 -11.56
CA ASN A 571 9.82 -14.46 -10.86
C ASN A 571 9.51 -14.21 -9.37
N ARG A 572 9.21 -15.30 -8.65
CA ARG A 572 8.84 -15.31 -7.23
C ARG A 572 9.57 -16.34 -6.37
N SER A 573 10.42 -17.19 -6.95
CA SER A 573 11.21 -18.17 -6.18
C SER A 573 12.01 -17.51 -5.06
N GLU A 574 12.76 -16.45 -5.37
CA GLU A 574 13.57 -15.69 -4.39
C GLU A 574 12.69 -15.07 -3.30
N LYS A 575 11.68 -14.27 -3.68
CA LYS A 575 10.83 -13.55 -2.71
C LYS A 575 10.01 -14.50 -1.82
N TRP A 576 9.48 -15.58 -2.38
CA TRP A 576 8.78 -16.60 -1.58
C TRP A 576 9.75 -17.43 -0.74
N GLY A 577 10.99 -17.63 -1.21
CA GLY A 577 12.03 -18.27 -0.43
C GLY A 577 12.42 -17.45 0.81
N ILE A 578 12.62 -16.14 0.64
CA ILE A 578 12.84 -15.20 1.75
C ILE A 578 11.64 -15.19 2.70
N PHE A 579 10.41 -15.22 2.16
CA PHE A 579 9.21 -15.32 2.99
C PHE A 579 9.22 -16.59 3.85
N ILE A 580 9.50 -17.74 3.26
CA ILE A 580 9.55 -19.02 3.96
C ILE A 580 10.66 -19.04 5.00
N SER A 581 11.84 -18.48 4.71
CA SER A 581 12.94 -18.43 5.67
C SER A 581 12.65 -17.54 6.87
N LYS A 582 11.76 -16.54 6.75
CA LYS A 582 11.30 -15.72 7.89
C LYS A 582 10.08 -16.27 8.61
N TYR A 583 9.11 -16.83 7.88
CA TYR A 583 7.82 -17.20 8.46
C TYR A 583 7.98 -18.38 9.42
N ASN A 584 7.96 -18.09 10.72
CA ASN A 584 8.21 -19.05 11.80
C ASN A 584 6.98 -19.23 12.71
N PRO A 585 5.80 -19.61 12.16
CA PRO A 585 4.59 -19.68 12.96
C PRO A 585 4.60 -20.87 13.92
N ASP A 586 3.87 -20.73 15.02
CA ASP A 586 3.36 -21.87 15.78
C ASP A 586 2.14 -22.51 15.09
N VAL A 587 1.56 -23.55 15.69
CA VAL A 587 0.41 -24.25 15.11
C VAL A 587 -0.84 -23.35 15.04
N TYR A 588 -1.07 -22.50 16.05
CA TYR A 588 -2.26 -21.66 16.09
C TYR A 588 -2.13 -20.46 15.16
N GLU A 589 -0.95 -19.86 15.06
CA GLU A 589 -0.60 -18.81 14.11
C GLU A 589 -0.69 -19.32 12.68
N LEU A 590 -0.23 -20.54 12.40
CA LEU A 590 -0.39 -21.13 11.07
C LEU A 590 -1.88 -21.31 10.70
N LEU A 591 -2.72 -21.72 11.65
CA LEU A 591 -4.13 -21.99 11.42
C LEU A 591 -4.99 -20.71 11.33
N PHE A 592 -4.73 -19.72 12.18
CA PHE A 592 -5.59 -18.54 12.37
C PHE A 592 -4.92 -17.20 12.06
N GLY A 593 -3.60 -17.16 11.89
CA GLY A 593 -2.82 -15.95 11.63
C GLY A 593 -2.64 -15.06 12.86
N TYR A 594 -1.96 -13.94 12.65
CA TYR A 594 -1.65 -12.93 13.68
C TYR A 594 -2.78 -11.90 13.88
N GLY A 595 -3.68 -11.77 12.91
CA GLY A 595 -4.70 -10.74 12.85
C GLY A 595 -4.52 -9.77 11.67
N PRO A 596 -5.55 -8.99 11.33
CA PRO A 596 -5.52 -8.10 10.17
C PRO A 596 -4.44 -7.03 10.32
N ASN A 597 -3.67 -6.81 9.24
CA ASN A 597 -2.60 -5.81 9.17
C ASN A 597 -1.48 -6.02 10.21
N GLN A 598 -1.36 -7.21 10.79
CA GLN A 598 -0.31 -7.58 11.74
C GLN A 598 0.92 -8.10 10.99
N PHE A 599 2.00 -7.34 11.09
CA PHE A 599 3.32 -7.65 10.54
C PHE A 599 4.46 -7.80 11.57
N PRO A 600 4.44 -7.18 12.77
CA PRO A 600 5.60 -7.19 13.67
C PRO A 600 6.19 -8.58 13.92
N GLU A 601 5.35 -9.59 14.21
CA GLU A 601 5.80 -10.96 14.48
C GLU A 601 6.55 -11.58 13.29
N TYR A 602 6.02 -11.42 12.06
CA TYR A 602 6.68 -11.91 10.84
C TYR A 602 8.04 -11.27 10.60
N PHE A 603 8.24 -10.01 11.01
CA PHE A 603 9.48 -9.27 10.77
C PHE A 603 10.51 -9.43 11.87
N LEU A 604 10.06 -9.52 13.12
CA LEU A 604 10.92 -9.44 14.31
C LEU A 604 11.05 -10.79 15.02
N GLY A 605 10.14 -11.75 14.81
CA GLY A 605 10.11 -13.03 15.51
C GLY A 605 11.18 -14.03 15.05
N HIS A 606 11.67 -13.91 13.81
CA HIS A 606 12.72 -14.79 13.29
C HIS A 606 13.67 -14.10 12.31
N ASN A 607 14.97 -14.19 12.61
CA ASN A 607 16.03 -13.54 11.84
C ASN A 607 16.52 -14.40 10.69
N ASN A 608 16.86 -13.73 9.59
CA ASN A 608 17.50 -14.33 8.42
C ASN A 608 18.61 -13.38 7.91
N ILE A 609 19.18 -13.64 6.73
CA ILE A 609 20.29 -12.81 6.19
C ILE A 609 19.81 -11.37 5.90
N TYR A 610 18.52 -11.22 5.58
CA TYR A 610 17.90 -9.95 5.24
C TYR A 610 17.34 -9.26 6.51
N GLN A 611 18.22 -8.53 7.19
CA GLN A 611 17.88 -7.81 8.43
C GLN A 611 17.36 -6.39 8.19
N ASP A 612 17.77 -5.77 7.08
CA ASP A 612 17.45 -4.38 6.78
C ASP A 612 16.29 -4.22 5.78
N GLY A 613 15.40 -3.28 6.10
CA GLY A 613 14.32 -2.83 5.21
C GLY A 613 13.04 -3.67 5.23
N LEU A 614 11.99 -3.14 4.58
CA LEU A 614 10.67 -3.75 4.52
C LEU A 614 10.59 -4.89 3.47
N ILE A 615 10.73 -6.12 3.94
CA ILE A 615 10.58 -7.37 3.18
C ILE A 615 9.13 -7.84 3.18
N LEU A 616 8.39 -7.52 2.13
CA LEU A 616 7.01 -7.99 2.01
C LEU A 616 6.94 -9.40 1.41
N PRO A 617 5.86 -10.17 1.67
CA PRO A 617 5.69 -11.50 1.07
C PRO A 617 5.62 -11.51 -0.46
N HIS A 618 5.43 -10.34 -1.11
CA HIS A 618 5.22 -10.22 -2.55
C HIS A 618 4.14 -11.19 -3.06
N SER A 619 3.07 -11.31 -2.29
CA SER A 619 1.86 -12.06 -2.60
C SER A 619 0.77 -11.65 -1.62
N SER A 620 -0.40 -11.28 -2.13
CA SER A 620 -1.56 -10.94 -1.32
C SER A 620 -2.10 -12.18 -0.63
N ILE A 621 -1.96 -13.36 -1.25
CA ILE A 621 -2.30 -14.65 -0.65
C ILE A 621 -1.41 -14.92 0.57
N LEU A 622 -0.09 -14.75 0.45
CA LEU A 622 0.83 -14.94 1.57
C LEU A 622 0.64 -13.87 2.66
N SER A 623 0.34 -12.62 2.27
CA SER A 623 0.03 -11.57 3.26
C SER A 623 -1.24 -11.90 4.06
N TYR A 624 -2.26 -12.44 3.40
CA TYR A 624 -3.50 -12.85 4.08
C TYR A 624 -3.37 -14.18 4.83
N LEU A 625 -2.38 -15.02 4.46
CA LEU A 625 -1.95 -16.15 5.29
C LEU A 625 -1.41 -15.66 6.63
N LEU A 626 -0.57 -14.62 6.64
CA LEU A 626 -0.10 -14.00 7.89
C LEU A 626 -1.26 -13.46 8.73
N PHE A 627 -2.24 -12.81 8.09
CA PHE A 627 -3.33 -12.16 8.82
C PHE A 627 -4.39 -13.12 9.36
N PHE A 628 -4.78 -14.14 8.58
CA PHE A 628 -5.96 -14.97 8.87
C PHE A 628 -5.66 -16.48 8.94
N GLY A 629 -4.41 -16.89 8.71
CA GLY A 629 -3.99 -18.28 8.70
C GLY A 629 -4.63 -19.11 7.59
N ILE A 630 -4.31 -20.40 7.55
CA ILE A 630 -4.81 -21.32 6.52
C ILE A 630 -6.34 -21.45 6.58
N ILE A 631 -6.94 -21.46 7.78
CA ILE A 631 -8.40 -21.60 7.94
C ILE A 631 -9.11 -20.36 7.39
N GLY A 632 -8.67 -19.15 7.78
CA GLY A 632 -9.28 -17.92 7.31
C GLY A 632 -9.13 -17.73 5.79
N LEU A 633 -7.94 -18.06 5.25
CA LEU A 633 -7.70 -18.02 3.81
C LEU A 633 -8.56 -19.04 3.05
N GLY A 634 -8.71 -20.26 3.56
CA GLY A 634 -9.59 -21.28 2.99
C GLY A 634 -11.06 -20.83 2.95
N ILE A 635 -11.54 -20.21 4.02
CA ILE A 635 -12.90 -19.63 4.08
C ILE A 635 -13.04 -18.50 3.06
N LEU A 636 -12.03 -17.63 2.92
CA LEU A 636 -12.04 -16.57 1.93
C LEU A 636 -12.14 -17.14 0.51
N PHE A 637 -11.39 -18.19 0.17
CA PHE A 637 -11.50 -18.86 -1.13
C PHE A 637 -12.89 -19.46 -1.37
N VAL A 638 -13.49 -20.09 -0.35
CA VAL A 638 -14.87 -20.62 -0.46
C VAL A 638 -15.88 -19.49 -0.68
N VAL A 639 -15.75 -18.36 0.03
CA VAL A 639 -16.62 -17.20 -0.12
C VAL A 639 -16.49 -16.59 -1.52
N VAL A 640 -15.26 -16.38 -2.00
CA VAL A 640 -15.00 -15.85 -3.35
C VAL A 640 -15.47 -16.81 -4.43
N GLY A 641 -15.22 -18.11 -4.28
CA GLY A 641 -15.68 -19.14 -5.21
C GLY A 641 -17.21 -19.19 -5.28
N LYS A 642 -17.90 -19.20 -4.13
CA LYS A 642 -19.36 -19.11 -4.07
C LYS A 642 -19.87 -17.81 -4.69
N PHE A 643 -19.20 -16.69 -4.44
CA PHE A 643 -19.56 -15.40 -5.01
C PHE A 643 -19.50 -15.41 -6.55
N ILE A 644 -18.45 -15.99 -7.13
CA ILE A 644 -18.31 -16.16 -8.58
C ILE A 644 -19.43 -17.04 -9.14
N LEU A 645 -19.73 -18.17 -8.48
CA LEU A 645 -20.78 -19.09 -8.93
C LEU A 645 -22.18 -18.45 -8.91
N VAL A 646 -22.48 -17.67 -7.87
CA VAL A 646 -23.77 -16.95 -7.72
C VAL A 646 -23.91 -15.84 -8.76
N ASN A 647 -22.81 -15.16 -9.10
CA ASN A 647 -22.82 -14.03 -10.03
C ASN A 647 -22.33 -14.40 -11.44
N LYS A 648 -22.31 -15.68 -11.80
CA LYS A 648 -21.77 -16.19 -13.08
C LYS A 648 -22.34 -15.51 -14.33
N ASP A 649 -23.57 -15.01 -14.24
CA ASP A 649 -24.25 -14.31 -15.34
C ASP A 649 -23.69 -12.89 -15.57
N ASN A 650 -23.06 -12.28 -14.54
CA ASN A 650 -22.33 -11.03 -14.65
C ASN A 650 -20.91 -11.28 -15.18
N PHE A 651 -20.83 -11.73 -16.44
CA PHE A 651 -19.59 -12.15 -17.09
C PHE A 651 -18.51 -11.05 -17.08
N TYR A 652 -18.87 -9.82 -17.43
CA TYR A 652 -17.94 -8.69 -17.49
C TYR A 652 -17.41 -8.31 -16.10
N GLY A 653 -18.28 -8.30 -15.09
CA GLY A 653 -17.87 -8.13 -13.71
C GLY A 653 -16.91 -9.22 -13.23
N ILE A 654 -17.16 -10.48 -13.59
CA ILE A 654 -16.27 -11.60 -13.24
C ILE A 654 -14.91 -11.48 -13.93
N ILE A 655 -14.84 -11.02 -15.19
CA ILE A 655 -13.55 -10.76 -15.85
C ILE A 655 -12.69 -9.77 -15.05
N LEU A 656 -13.30 -8.67 -14.60
CA LEU A 656 -12.61 -7.69 -13.77
C LEU A 656 -12.14 -8.30 -12.44
N LEU A 657 -12.95 -9.16 -11.83
CA LEU A 657 -12.56 -9.86 -10.61
C LEU A 657 -11.41 -10.85 -10.86
N MET A 658 -11.45 -11.60 -11.96
CA MET A 658 -10.41 -12.54 -12.35
C MET A 658 -9.06 -11.86 -12.59
N PHE A 659 -9.05 -10.64 -13.13
CA PHE A 659 -7.83 -9.85 -13.26
C PHE A 659 -7.10 -9.71 -11.92
N PHE A 660 -7.82 -9.36 -10.85
CA PHE A 660 -7.22 -9.24 -9.53
C PHE A 660 -6.82 -10.59 -8.92
N LEU A 661 -7.69 -11.60 -9.02
CA LEU A 661 -7.40 -12.92 -8.45
C LEU A 661 -6.12 -13.56 -9.04
N ILE A 662 -5.88 -13.37 -10.35
CA ILE A 662 -4.64 -13.84 -11.00
C ILE A 662 -3.43 -13.08 -10.45
N ASN A 663 -3.51 -11.75 -10.35
CA ASN A 663 -2.39 -10.93 -9.92
C ASN A 663 -2.08 -11.04 -8.42
N PHE A 664 -3.07 -11.31 -7.55
CA PHE A 664 -2.88 -11.51 -6.10
C PHE A 664 -1.97 -12.68 -5.74
N ILE A 665 -1.78 -13.65 -6.66
CA ILE A 665 -0.77 -14.69 -6.49
C ILE A 665 0.62 -14.05 -6.43
N LYS A 666 0.91 -13.11 -7.33
CA LYS A 666 2.23 -12.51 -7.53
C LYS A 666 2.42 -11.19 -6.76
N SER A 667 1.38 -10.41 -6.49
CA SER A 667 1.52 -9.07 -5.93
C SER A 667 0.93 -8.97 -4.54
N ASP A 668 1.53 -8.11 -3.74
CA ASP A 668 1.12 -7.70 -2.41
C ASP A 668 0.06 -6.58 -2.45
N SER A 669 -0.65 -6.39 -3.58
CA SER A 669 -1.46 -5.20 -3.81
C SER A 669 -2.58 -4.98 -2.79
N LEU A 670 -3.12 -6.04 -2.16
CA LEU A 670 -4.18 -5.94 -1.14
C LEU A 670 -3.77 -5.29 0.18
N ILE A 671 -2.46 -5.16 0.47
CA ILE A 671 -2.01 -4.47 1.69
C ILE A 671 -2.12 -2.94 1.53
N TYR A 672 -2.17 -2.44 0.30
CA TYR A 672 -2.32 -1.02 0.03
C TYR A 672 -3.80 -0.65 0.03
N PHE A 673 -4.15 0.33 0.87
CA PHE A 673 -5.52 0.72 1.11
C PHE A 673 -6.34 1.06 -0.17
N PRO A 674 -5.84 1.82 -1.16
CA PRO A 674 -6.60 2.10 -2.39
C PRO A 674 -7.00 0.83 -3.16
N ASN A 675 -6.13 -0.18 -3.21
CA ASN A 675 -6.43 -1.45 -3.87
C ASN A 675 -7.48 -2.25 -3.10
N LEU A 676 -7.40 -2.27 -1.76
CA LEU A 676 -8.40 -2.90 -0.91
C LEU A 676 -9.80 -2.28 -1.10
N VAL A 677 -9.88 -0.95 -1.24
CA VAL A 677 -11.14 -0.25 -1.53
C VAL A 677 -11.63 -0.56 -2.94
N LEU A 678 -10.74 -0.55 -3.95
CA LEU A 678 -11.09 -0.86 -5.33
C LEU A 678 -11.70 -2.27 -5.47
N ILE A 679 -11.07 -3.29 -4.88
CA ILE A 679 -11.59 -4.66 -4.93
C ILE A 679 -12.92 -4.77 -4.18
N SER A 680 -13.05 -4.10 -3.03
CA SER A 680 -14.28 -4.11 -2.23
C SER A 680 -15.45 -3.45 -2.96
N ILE A 681 -15.20 -2.33 -3.66
CA ILE A 681 -16.20 -1.69 -4.51
C ILE A 681 -16.56 -2.61 -5.67
N LEU A 682 -15.58 -3.21 -6.34
CA LEU A 682 -15.81 -4.14 -7.45
C LEU A 682 -16.71 -5.32 -7.05
N PHE A 683 -16.44 -5.96 -5.91
CA PHE A 683 -17.31 -7.02 -5.36
C PHE A 683 -18.77 -6.54 -5.23
N ASN A 684 -18.99 -5.33 -4.72
CA ASN A 684 -20.35 -4.81 -4.56
C ASN A 684 -20.99 -4.40 -5.90
N LEU A 685 -20.23 -3.82 -6.84
CA LEU A 685 -20.73 -3.54 -8.19
C LEU A 685 -21.18 -4.81 -8.92
N ILE A 686 -20.44 -5.92 -8.76
CA ILE A 686 -20.81 -7.22 -9.31
C ILE A 686 -22.08 -7.74 -8.64
N ARG A 687 -22.14 -7.69 -7.30
CA ARG A 687 -23.27 -8.15 -6.48
C ARG A 687 -24.58 -7.45 -6.87
N PHE A 688 -24.52 -6.14 -7.11
CA PHE A 688 -25.68 -5.34 -7.51
C PHE A 688 -25.93 -5.34 -9.01
N ARG A 689 -25.19 -6.17 -9.79
CA ARG A 689 -25.32 -6.29 -11.24
C ARG A 689 -25.18 -4.96 -12.00
N LEU A 690 -24.35 -4.05 -11.48
CA LEU A 690 -24.12 -2.75 -12.12
C LEU A 690 -23.19 -2.84 -13.34
N ILE A 691 -22.50 -3.98 -13.53
CA ILE A 691 -21.58 -4.25 -14.66
C ILE A 691 -22.12 -5.40 -15.55
N SER A 692 -23.44 -5.61 -15.59
CA SER A 692 -24.05 -6.55 -16.55
C SER A 692 -24.64 -5.80 -17.75
N LYS A 693 -24.66 -6.47 -18.91
CA LYS A 693 -25.31 -5.95 -20.13
C LYS A 693 -26.82 -6.26 -20.15
N ASP A 694 -27.25 -7.15 -19.26
CA ASP A 694 -28.63 -7.55 -19.01
C ASP A 694 -29.13 -6.98 -17.68
#